data_AF-A0A0W0YAX2-F1
#
_entry.id   AF-A0A0W0YAX2-F1
#
_cell.length_a   1.000
_cell.length_b   1.000
_cell.length_c   1.000
_cell.angle_alpha   90.00
_cell.angle_beta   90.00
_cell.angle_gamma   90.00
#
_symmetry.space_group_name_H-M   'P 1'
#
loop_
_entity.id
_entity.type
_entity.pdbx_description
1 polymer ?
#
loop_
_entity_poly.entity_id
_entity_poly.type
_entity_poly.pdbx_seq_one_letter_code
_entity_poly.pdbx_strand_id
1 'polypeptide(L)'
;MSSIKISLSENANPRYIYVSPENVVHIMIPIISADQVGIGLDNTCQSVVALKDFFGRSHDSERKRSSCLHHLQDYKSQLEHDIRLLTECGKSTDAIRSRLSQVEFYINVLHDVVNNHSGLLNGLNHVFPEYPQAFQNLIAQADSNVYAMRLKPRIEDLMLRTQNPLFHARRSEQAPSVFYNALINRFRQISDFSKISSARDGFINLVKQKVYDKSKKCCPVTVGVFKRYLSDAFGECIQETTVRTSFCNDVHFSRALENLSYSNEDEINSDRELFELLDSLLSSFGNYEPPETSAFSTIRSEASSEQKTEKLSILTQFFLAEINIYAQSHQLLSEKFNFAQPIDSNANFADQLARNVKESVESGYEIEQAIFKFINQNRSQFKLTRELTTQEQAQIKKKANVHFRSIKDSPHMDEFVVLDTEKQSNARFYYHQGSICCDFTKWYEQTRLNAIRSNDGFSKATRETSEMPAMLPSRDNSSIGFVTFEHNELRRLIEQSISENNYDKAHMLLLKVDNEYVFQKLEYDFFRQYSSNLTAKALFNRLRASITSSQVSALFNEVVVQRKQQLLLTPEMARSLYVAVQDRRELPIERVLKYGSADEVRMILNDLAALGRNNNPESEGYQNIKDFEVSTAANGNLLIEAPGQTLQKLQEIMTRYIRSGHLAMVMSASIYKAVLTAYGPESDDYKLMQSLSNNFPDDPTPYKLIYALKLLGVHIPEEDIRYNNTKNNLEYKTDENTNNGLPNKGGSGFIIDNIDPRQWRIIEEITEFHANRFVISSGIEQTLYHQINQLQANNVLARYTSRKDKLEAALILLGIQFRRLDFDAETNQFMLYANQEEQAKIKKIKDIFAGSDAFGIPFNNEDRQYTRNYTPQLIVPYPGQNLYDLVEGIKWGQISPSSSTGRVGGTINDSIPQQFASTTQRTSAPINVYRGTMFQPSREERYSAPSQQQYDGEYSRYTPNPTPRGGG
;
A
#
# COMPACT_ATOMS: atom_id res chain seq x y z
N MET A 1 -37.41 -17.94 4.49
CA MET A 1 -36.56 -17.99 5.70
C MET A 1 -35.18 -17.49 5.29
N SER A 2 -34.56 -16.64 6.09
CA SER A 2 -33.26 -16.04 5.75
C SER A 2 -32.13 -16.91 6.28
N SER A 3 -31.44 -17.62 5.38
CA SER A 3 -30.24 -18.38 5.70
C SER A 3 -29.08 -17.44 6.04
N ILE A 4 -28.33 -17.76 7.10
CA ILE A 4 -27.12 -17.06 7.52
C ILE A 4 -25.91 -17.73 6.89
N LYS A 5 -25.00 -16.96 6.31
CA LYS A 5 -23.75 -17.46 5.74
C LYS A 5 -22.61 -17.25 6.73
N ILE A 6 -21.87 -18.32 7.03
CA ILE A 6 -20.63 -18.29 7.80
C ILE A 6 -19.47 -18.47 6.83
N SER A 7 -18.56 -17.50 6.79
CA SER A 7 -17.39 -17.56 5.92
C SER A 7 -16.38 -18.58 6.43
N LEU A 8 -15.98 -19.52 5.57
CA LEU A 8 -14.88 -20.43 5.87
C LEU A 8 -13.54 -19.68 5.78
N SER A 9 -12.49 -20.25 6.36
CA SER A 9 -11.13 -19.69 6.35
C SER A 9 -10.34 -20.13 5.13
N GLU A 10 -10.77 -21.22 4.49
CA GLU A 10 -10.27 -21.73 3.24
C GLU A 10 -10.23 -20.61 2.19
N ASN A 11 -9.02 -20.29 1.73
CA ASN A 11 -8.82 -19.29 0.70
C ASN A 11 -9.39 -19.80 -0.64
N ALA A 12 -10.35 -19.07 -1.21
CA ALA A 12 -10.96 -19.37 -2.51
C ALA A 12 -10.01 -19.20 -3.71
N ASN A 13 -8.82 -18.65 -3.49
CA ASN A 13 -7.79 -18.55 -4.51
C ASN A 13 -6.39 -18.77 -3.90
N PRO A 14 -6.08 -20.01 -3.45
CA PRO A 14 -4.78 -20.31 -2.89
C PRO A 14 -3.72 -20.32 -4.00
N ARG A 15 -2.56 -19.72 -3.75
CA ARG A 15 -1.49 -19.65 -4.76
C ARG A 15 -1.01 -21.06 -5.14
N TYR A 16 -0.88 -21.32 -6.44
CA TYR A 16 -0.49 -22.60 -7.03
C TYR A 16 -1.50 -23.75 -6.87
N ILE A 17 -2.61 -23.53 -6.17
CA ILE A 17 -3.56 -24.60 -5.87
C ILE A 17 -4.82 -24.36 -6.71
N TYR A 18 -5.14 -25.35 -7.54
CA TYR A 18 -6.42 -25.44 -8.22
C TYR A 18 -7.19 -26.63 -7.63
N VAL A 19 -8.46 -26.43 -7.29
CA VAL A 19 -9.34 -27.52 -6.90
C VAL A 19 -10.38 -27.72 -8.00
N SER A 20 -10.47 -28.94 -8.52
CA SER A 20 -11.47 -29.28 -9.54
C SER A 20 -12.88 -29.33 -8.94
N PRO A 21 -13.94 -29.19 -9.76
CA PRO A 21 -15.33 -29.40 -9.31
C PRO A 21 -15.55 -30.75 -8.61
N GLU A 22 -14.76 -31.76 -8.94
CA GLU A 22 -14.76 -33.11 -8.38
C GLU A 22 -13.97 -33.21 -7.07
N ASN A 23 -13.58 -32.08 -6.48
CA ASN A 23 -12.87 -31.95 -5.22
C ASN A 23 -11.46 -32.56 -5.24
N VAL A 24 -10.77 -32.44 -6.37
CA VAL A 24 -9.39 -32.91 -6.55
C VAL A 24 -8.43 -31.74 -6.51
N VAL A 25 -7.38 -31.87 -5.71
CA VAL A 25 -6.35 -30.85 -5.53
C VAL A 25 -5.27 -31.03 -6.60
N HIS A 26 -5.08 -30.00 -7.41
CA HIS A 26 -4.03 -29.87 -8.41
C HIS A 26 -3.02 -28.82 -7.96
N ILE A 27 -1.74 -29.18 -7.97
CA ILE A 27 -0.66 -28.24 -7.71
C ILE A 27 -0.09 -27.77 -9.04
N MET A 28 -0.30 -26.50 -9.36
CA MET A 28 0.09 -25.87 -10.62
C MET A 28 1.48 -25.26 -10.49
N ILE A 29 2.49 -25.91 -11.07
CA ILE A 29 3.87 -25.41 -11.07
C ILE A 29 4.01 -24.32 -12.12
N PRO A 30 4.31 -23.06 -11.77
CA PRO A 30 4.51 -21.99 -12.74
C PRO A 30 5.85 -22.20 -13.47
N ILE A 31 5.78 -22.27 -14.80
CA ILE A 31 6.97 -22.39 -15.64
C ILE A 31 7.47 -21.00 -16.00
N ILE A 32 6.55 -20.11 -16.38
CA ILE A 32 6.84 -18.77 -16.86
C ILE A 32 5.62 -17.88 -16.57
N SER A 33 5.84 -16.64 -16.13
CA SER A 33 4.75 -15.67 -15.99
C SER A 33 4.14 -15.39 -17.35
N ALA A 34 2.82 -15.23 -17.42
CA ALA A 34 2.12 -15.09 -18.69
C ALA A 34 0.90 -14.19 -18.58
N ASP A 35 0.57 -13.55 -19.69
CA ASP A 35 -0.71 -12.86 -19.85
C ASP A 35 -1.85 -13.88 -20.07
N GLN A 36 -3.09 -13.49 -19.84
CA GLN A 36 -4.32 -14.29 -20.01
C GLN A 36 -4.49 -14.87 -21.41
N VAL A 37 -3.73 -14.36 -22.37
CA VAL A 37 -3.76 -14.77 -23.78
C VAL A 37 -2.78 -15.90 -24.08
N GLY A 38 -1.96 -16.32 -23.11
CA GLY A 38 -1.12 -17.51 -23.23
C GLY A 38 0.30 -17.26 -23.75
N ILE A 39 0.80 -16.02 -23.80
CA ILE A 39 2.21 -15.73 -24.10
C ILE A 39 2.99 -15.42 -22.81
N GLY A 40 4.19 -16.00 -22.70
CA GLY A 40 5.13 -15.76 -21.61
C GLY A 40 5.68 -14.34 -21.63
N LEU A 41 5.65 -13.69 -20.47
CA LEU A 41 6.14 -12.32 -20.25
C LEU A 41 7.59 -12.28 -19.78
N ASP A 42 8.03 -13.30 -19.05
CA ASP A 42 9.41 -13.41 -18.56
C ASP A 42 10.27 -14.16 -19.58
N ASN A 43 11.16 -13.49 -20.27
CA ASN A 43 12.09 -14.14 -21.19
C ASN A 43 13.53 -14.19 -20.66
N THR A 44 14.36 -14.93 -21.38
CA THR A 44 15.80 -15.06 -21.16
C THR A 44 16.14 -15.37 -19.70
N CYS A 45 16.87 -14.51 -19.01
CA CYS A 45 17.31 -14.71 -17.63
C CYS A 45 16.17 -14.80 -16.60
N GLN A 46 14.99 -14.25 -16.91
CA GLN A 46 13.86 -14.19 -15.97
C GLN A 46 12.90 -15.38 -16.08
N SER A 47 12.96 -16.17 -17.16
CA SER A 47 11.96 -17.22 -17.43
C SER A 47 11.84 -18.27 -16.33
N VAL A 48 12.88 -18.52 -15.55
CA VAL A 48 12.92 -19.58 -14.52
C VAL A 48 12.67 -19.04 -13.10
N VAL A 49 12.45 -17.73 -12.93
CA VAL A 49 12.30 -17.09 -11.61
C VAL A 49 11.07 -17.62 -10.87
N ALA A 50 9.92 -17.72 -11.55
CA ALA A 50 8.69 -18.24 -10.95
C ALA A 50 8.86 -19.67 -10.41
N LEU A 51 9.68 -20.48 -11.10
CA LEU A 51 9.99 -21.86 -10.71
C LEU A 51 10.92 -21.90 -9.49
N LYS A 52 11.89 -20.99 -9.38
CA LYS A 52 12.74 -20.84 -8.19
C LYS A 52 11.91 -20.49 -6.96
N ASP A 53 10.98 -19.55 -7.11
CA ASP A 53 10.12 -19.13 -6.01
C ASP A 53 9.19 -20.29 -5.59
N PHE A 54 8.59 -21.01 -6.54
CA PHE A 54 7.74 -22.17 -6.27
C PHE A 54 8.43 -23.23 -5.38
N PHE A 55 9.67 -23.61 -5.72
CA PHE A 55 10.43 -24.62 -4.97
C PHE A 55 11.22 -24.04 -3.76
N GLY A 56 11.05 -22.75 -3.43
CA GLY A 56 11.75 -22.13 -2.31
C GLY A 56 13.26 -22.01 -2.49
N ARG A 57 13.74 -21.96 -3.74
CA ARG A 57 15.17 -21.82 -4.13
C ARG A 57 15.59 -20.37 -4.35
N SER A 58 14.70 -19.42 -4.13
CA SER A 58 15.02 -17.99 -4.16
C SER A 58 16.04 -17.63 -3.07
N HIS A 59 17.01 -16.76 -3.36
CA HIS A 59 17.97 -16.28 -2.35
C HIS A 59 17.36 -15.22 -1.42
N ASP A 60 16.30 -14.55 -1.88
CA ASP A 60 15.55 -13.55 -1.13
C ASP A 60 14.68 -14.22 -0.06
N SER A 61 14.90 -13.87 1.21
CA SER A 61 14.19 -14.43 2.36
C SER A 61 12.69 -14.13 2.34
N GLU A 62 12.26 -13.01 1.78
CA GLU A 62 10.83 -12.70 1.63
C GLU A 62 10.21 -13.60 0.56
N ARG A 63 10.93 -13.85 -0.53
CA ARG A 63 10.49 -14.79 -1.57
C ARG A 63 10.51 -16.25 -1.11
N LYS A 64 11.39 -16.65 -0.19
CA LYS A 64 11.35 -18.00 0.42
C LYS A 64 10.04 -18.27 1.16
N ARG A 65 9.47 -17.24 1.82
CA ARG A 65 8.13 -17.29 2.44
C ARG A 65 6.99 -17.30 1.41
N SER A 66 7.28 -17.36 0.11
CA SER A 66 6.29 -17.46 -0.95
C SER A 66 6.34 -18.80 -1.72
N SER A 67 7.07 -19.79 -1.19
CA SER A 67 7.15 -21.12 -1.80
C SER A 67 5.82 -21.87 -1.76
N CYS A 68 5.65 -22.83 -2.67
CA CYS A 68 4.46 -23.67 -2.70
C CYS A 68 4.29 -24.48 -1.40
N LEU A 69 5.39 -24.96 -0.82
CA LEU A 69 5.35 -25.67 0.46
C LEU A 69 4.77 -24.80 1.57
N HIS A 70 5.14 -23.53 1.63
CA HIS A 70 4.59 -22.58 2.59
C HIS A 70 3.10 -22.34 2.36
N HIS A 71 2.69 -22.06 1.11
CA HIS A 71 1.28 -21.85 0.77
C HIS A 71 0.41 -23.09 1.05
N LEU A 72 0.94 -24.31 0.85
CA LEU A 72 0.25 -25.54 1.20
C LEU A 72 0.10 -25.73 2.71
N GLN A 73 1.09 -25.33 3.52
CA GLN A 73 1.00 -25.37 4.99
C GLN A 73 -0.05 -24.39 5.52
N ASP A 74 -0.10 -23.18 4.95
CA ASP A 74 -1.13 -22.20 5.28
C ASP A 74 -2.53 -22.71 4.90
N TYR A 75 -2.67 -23.25 3.69
CA TYR A 75 -3.92 -23.81 3.20
C TYR A 75 -4.37 -25.01 4.05
N LYS A 76 -3.44 -25.92 4.41
CA LYS A 76 -3.69 -26.99 5.38
C LYS A 76 -4.24 -26.45 6.71
N SER A 77 -3.61 -25.41 7.27
CA SER A 77 -4.04 -24.82 8.54
C SER A 77 -5.45 -24.22 8.46
N GLN A 78 -5.81 -23.64 7.30
CA GLN A 78 -7.17 -23.15 7.02
C GLN A 78 -8.18 -24.30 6.96
N LEU A 79 -7.87 -25.37 6.22
CA LEU A 79 -8.72 -26.56 6.12
C LEU A 79 -8.94 -27.22 7.50
N GLU A 80 -7.89 -27.36 8.32
CA GLU A 80 -7.99 -27.89 9.69
C GLU A 80 -8.87 -27.01 10.58
N HIS A 81 -8.75 -25.68 10.46
CA HIS A 81 -9.61 -24.75 11.17
C HIS A 81 -11.09 -24.93 10.76
N ASP A 82 -11.36 -25.02 9.47
CA ASP A 82 -12.72 -25.14 8.97
C ASP A 82 -13.33 -26.52 9.27
N ILE A 83 -12.54 -27.59 9.27
CA ILE A 83 -13.00 -28.91 9.74
C ILE A 83 -13.41 -28.85 11.21
N ARG A 84 -12.65 -28.16 12.08
CA ARG A 84 -13.03 -27.97 13.48
C ARG A 84 -14.36 -27.21 13.59
N LEU A 85 -14.46 -26.05 12.94
CA LEU A 85 -15.69 -25.24 12.90
C LEU A 85 -16.90 -26.07 12.42
N LEU A 86 -16.77 -26.81 11.32
CA LEU A 86 -17.89 -27.57 10.77
C LEU A 86 -18.27 -28.79 11.60
N THR A 87 -17.29 -29.47 12.19
CA THR A 87 -17.53 -30.58 13.12
C THR A 87 -18.30 -30.08 14.34
N GLU A 88 -17.90 -28.94 14.89
CA GLU A 88 -18.60 -28.29 16.02
C GLU A 88 -20.03 -27.84 15.67
N CYS A 89 -20.27 -27.53 14.40
CA CYS A 89 -21.58 -27.18 13.84
C CYS A 89 -22.43 -28.39 13.43
N GLY A 90 -21.90 -29.62 13.49
CA GLY A 90 -22.59 -30.82 12.98
C GLY A 90 -22.81 -30.82 11.47
N LYS A 91 -21.99 -30.09 10.70
CA LYS A 91 -22.03 -30.07 9.23
C LYS A 91 -21.05 -31.11 8.66
N SER A 92 -21.32 -31.61 7.45
CA SER A 92 -20.40 -32.54 6.79
C SER A 92 -19.04 -31.88 6.55
N THR A 93 -17.99 -32.66 6.80
CA THR A 93 -16.59 -32.26 6.60
C THR A 93 -15.91 -33.11 5.53
N ASP A 94 -16.64 -33.99 4.85
CA ASP A 94 -16.06 -35.04 4.01
C ASP A 94 -15.26 -34.47 2.83
N ALA A 95 -15.80 -33.44 2.18
CA ALA A 95 -15.11 -32.74 1.10
C ALA A 95 -13.82 -32.06 1.58
N ILE A 96 -13.86 -31.34 2.71
CA ILE A 96 -12.69 -30.62 3.25
C ILE A 96 -11.63 -31.60 3.75
N ARG A 97 -12.03 -32.71 4.40
CA ARG A 97 -11.12 -33.78 4.82
C ARG A 97 -10.45 -34.47 3.63
N SER A 98 -11.20 -34.71 2.56
CA SER A 98 -10.67 -35.23 1.31
C SER A 98 -9.61 -34.29 0.71
N ARG A 99 -9.84 -32.96 0.72
CA ARG A 99 -8.83 -31.97 0.28
C ARG A 99 -7.62 -31.95 1.20
N LEU A 100 -7.83 -31.94 2.51
CA LEU A 100 -6.76 -31.93 3.50
C LEU A 100 -5.81 -33.12 3.30
N SER A 101 -6.36 -34.33 3.11
CA SER A 101 -5.55 -35.53 2.86
C SER A 101 -4.70 -35.41 1.58
N GLN A 102 -5.25 -34.84 0.51
CA GLN A 102 -4.51 -34.58 -0.73
C GLN A 102 -3.40 -33.52 -0.52
N VAL A 103 -3.70 -32.42 0.19
CA VAL A 103 -2.74 -31.36 0.51
C VAL A 103 -1.58 -31.89 1.35
N GLU A 104 -1.87 -32.69 2.38
CA GLU A 104 -0.85 -33.33 3.21
C GLU A 104 0.06 -34.25 2.38
N PHE A 105 -0.53 -34.97 1.43
CA PHE A 105 0.23 -35.78 0.50
C PHE A 105 1.21 -34.92 -0.34
N TYR A 106 0.72 -33.84 -0.97
CA TYR A 106 1.58 -32.94 -1.74
C TYR A 106 2.68 -32.28 -0.90
N ILE A 107 2.38 -31.89 0.35
CA ILE A 107 3.39 -31.34 1.28
C ILE A 107 4.53 -32.35 1.49
N ASN A 108 4.19 -33.62 1.78
CA ASN A 108 5.19 -34.66 2.01
C ASN A 108 6.05 -34.91 0.76
N VAL A 109 5.41 -34.97 -0.40
CA VAL A 109 6.09 -35.20 -1.68
C VAL A 109 7.00 -34.03 -2.06
N LEU A 110 6.52 -32.78 -1.93
CA LEU A 110 7.34 -31.60 -2.20
C LEU A 110 8.53 -31.51 -1.25
N HIS A 111 8.32 -31.84 0.03
CA HIS A 111 9.40 -31.89 1.01
C HIS A 111 10.46 -32.94 0.64
N ASP A 112 10.04 -34.12 0.19
CA ASP A 112 10.93 -35.19 -0.28
C ASP A 112 11.72 -34.76 -1.54
N VAL A 113 11.04 -34.18 -2.54
CA VAL A 113 11.67 -33.63 -3.75
C VAL A 113 12.72 -32.58 -3.40
N VAL A 114 12.38 -31.63 -2.53
CA VAL A 114 13.27 -30.50 -2.19
C VAL A 114 14.47 -30.96 -1.37
N ASN A 115 14.29 -31.89 -0.43
CA ASN A 115 15.32 -32.25 0.54
C ASN A 115 16.11 -33.51 0.16
N ASN A 116 15.43 -34.56 -0.33
CA ASN A 116 16.04 -35.86 -0.61
C ASN A 116 16.37 -36.06 -2.09
N HIS A 117 15.69 -35.34 -2.98
CA HIS A 117 15.92 -35.40 -4.43
C HIS A 117 16.29 -34.04 -5.04
N SER A 118 17.04 -33.23 -4.29
CA SER A 118 17.48 -31.88 -4.70
C SER A 118 18.24 -31.87 -6.04
N GLY A 119 18.88 -32.98 -6.40
CA GLY A 119 19.54 -33.18 -7.70
C GLY A 119 18.63 -32.95 -8.91
N LEU A 120 17.32 -33.23 -8.77
CA LEU A 120 16.31 -32.97 -9.80
C LEU A 120 16.11 -31.47 -10.07
N LEU A 121 16.50 -30.62 -9.11
CA LEU A 121 16.30 -29.17 -9.13
C LEU A 121 17.62 -28.40 -9.27
N ASN A 122 18.75 -29.08 -9.53
CA ASN A 122 20.07 -28.45 -9.55
C ASN A 122 20.17 -27.24 -10.49
N GLY A 123 19.53 -27.30 -11.67
CA GLY A 123 19.49 -26.19 -12.62
C GLY A 123 18.92 -24.89 -12.05
N LEU A 124 18.07 -24.96 -11.02
CA LEU A 124 17.50 -23.78 -10.35
C LEU A 124 18.48 -23.06 -9.43
N ASN A 125 19.54 -23.73 -9.00
CA ASN A 125 20.54 -23.19 -8.08
C ASN A 125 21.62 -22.37 -8.79
N HIS A 126 21.65 -22.37 -10.12
CA HIS A 126 22.62 -21.61 -10.89
C HIS A 126 22.34 -20.10 -10.78
N VAL A 127 23.39 -19.28 -10.94
CA VAL A 127 23.27 -17.81 -11.07
C VAL A 127 22.33 -17.47 -12.23
N PHE A 128 22.48 -18.22 -13.31
CA PHE A 128 21.61 -18.21 -14.48
C PHE A 128 20.80 -19.52 -14.46
N PRO A 129 19.61 -19.53 -13.84
CA PRO A 129 18.87 -20.76 -13.62
C PRO A 129 18.36 -21.36 -14.93
N GLU A 130 18.36 -22.68 -15.00
CA GLU A 130 17.89 -23.47 -16.14
C GLU A 130 16.65 -24.29 -15.76
N TYR A 131 15.80 -24.58 -16.74
CA TYR A 131 14.69 -25.49 -16.53
C TYR A 131 15.21 -26.89 -16.16
N PRO A 132 14.69 -27.52 -15.08
CA PRO A 132 14.95 -28.93 -14.80
C PRO A 132 14.63 -29.84 -15.99
N GLN A 133 15.40 -30.92 -16.16
CA GLN A 133 15.25 -31.86 -17.29
C GLN A 133 13.82 -32.38 -17.45
N ALA A 134 13.11 -32.62 -16.35
CA ALA A 134 11.72 -33.06 -16.36
C ALA A 134 10.79 -32.08 -17.10
N PHE A 135 10.99 -30.76 -16.94
CA PHE A 135 10.23 -29.76 -17.71
C PHE A 135 10.63 -29.74 -19.17
N GLN A 136 11.93 -29.81 -19.46
CA GLN A 136 12.42 -29.85 -20.84
C GLN A 136 11.84 -31.03 -21.60
N ASN A 137 11.73 -32.20 -20.95
CA ASN A 137 11.09 -33.38 -21.52
C ASN A 137 9.61 -33.14 -21.84
N LEU A 138 8.85 -32.50 -20.94
CA LEU A 138 7.44 -32.17 -21.18
C LEU A 138 7.27 -31.19 -22.35
N ILE A 139 8.12 -30.16 -22.42
CA ILE A 139 8.07 -29.15 -23.50
C ILE A 139 8.44 -29.80 -24.84
N ALA A 140 9.40 -30.73 -24.84
CA ALA A 140 9.90 -31.38 -26.05
C ALA A 140 8.96 -32.45 -26.63
N GLN A 141 7.96 -32.92 -25.88
CA GLN A 141 7.02 -33.94 -26.35
C GLN A 141 6.25 -33.49 -27.60
N ALA A 142 6.04 -34.42 -28.54
CA ALA A 142 5.45 -34.12 -29.84
C ALA A 142 4.01 -33.57 -29.75
N ASP A 143 3.26 -33.99 -28.74
CA ASP A 143 1.90 -33.58 -28.44
C ASP A 143 1.82 -32.48 -27.36
N SER A 144 2.92 -31.81 -27.02
CA SER A 144 2.90 -30.61 -26.17
C SER A 144 1.91 -29.55 -26.70
N ASN A 145 1.30 -28.79 -25.79
CA ASN A 145 0.51 -27.60 -26.11
C ASN A 145 1.25 -26.28 -25.78
N VAL A 146 2.54 -26.38 -25.44
CA VAL A 146 3.44 -25.22 -25.30
C VAL A 146 4.52 -25.29 -26.36
N TYR A 147 4.79 -24.15 -26.98
CA TYR A 147 5.79 -23.98 -28.02
C TYR A 147 6.69 -22.80 -27.68
N ALA A 148 7.95 -22.90 -28.04
CA ALA A 148 8.88 -21.79 -27.93
C ALA A 148 9.24 -21.26 -29.32
N MET A 149 9.47 -19.95 -29.40
CA MET A 149 10.04 -19.28 -30.55
C MET A 149 11.32 -18.57 -30.15
N ARG A 150 12.30 -18.57 -31.06
CA ARG A 150 13.57 -17.86 -30.90
C ARG A 150 13.80 -16.96 -32.09
N LEU A 151 13.83 -15.66 -31.84
CA LEU A 151 14.02 -14.65 -32.86
C LEU A 151 15.49 -14.21 -32.91
N LYS A 152 15.81 -13.45 -33.94
CA LYS A 152 17.11 -12.82 -34.16
C LYS A 152 16.95 -11.30 -34.10
N PRO A 153 17.13 -10.68 -32.92
CA PRO A 153 17.34 -9.24 -32.83
C PRO A 153 18.76 -8.85 -33.26
N ARG A 154 18.97 -7.55 -33.47
CA ARG A 154 20.30 -6.96 -33.69
C ARG A 154 21.21 -7.20 -32.49
N ILE A 155 20.74 -6.85 -31.30
CA ILE A 155 21.43 -7.07 -30.03
C ILE A 155 20.83 -8.32 -29.42
N GLU A 156 21.63 -9.39 -29.41
CA GLU A 156 21.21 -10.70 -28.93
C GLU A 156 21.48 -10.85 -27.44
N ASP A 157 20.51 -11.41 -26.72
CA ASP A 157 20.73 -11.98 -25.39
C ASP A 157 21.21 -13.43 -25.52
N LEU A 158 22.39 -13.75 -24.97
CA LEU A 158 22.95 -15.11 -24.99
C LEU A 158 22.28 -16.03 -23.95
N MET A 159 21.53 -15.48 -22.99
CA MET A 159 20.95 -16.20 -21.86
C MET A 159 19.56 -16.77 -22.18
N LEU A 160 19.48 -17.59 -23.22
CA LEU A 160 18.25 -18.27 -23.63
C LEU A 160 17.93 -19.45 -22.70
N ARG A 161 16.65 -19.82 -22.58
CA ARG A 161 16.20 -20.87 -21.64
C ARG A 161 15.42 -21.99 -22.30
N THR A 162 14.73 -21.73 -23.40
CA THR A 162 14.00 -22.80 -24.06
C THR A 162 14.96 -23.70 -24.83
N GLN A 163 14.80 -25.00 -24.69
CA GLN A 163 15.53 -25.97 -25.49
C GLN A 163 14.65 -26.42 -26.64
N ASN A 164 15.21 -26.50 -27.84
CA ASN A 164 14.51 -26.93 -29.07
C ASN A 164 13.24 -26.12 -29.40
N PRO A 165 13.34 -24.77 -29.53
CA PRO A 165 12.22 -23.95 -29.98
C PRO A 165 11.68 -24.44 -31.33
N LEU A 166 10.34 -24.38 -31.50
CA LEU A 166 9.68 -24.80 -32.74
C LEU A 166 10.11 -23.90 -33.91
N PHE A 167 10.10 -22.60 -33.67
CA PHE A 167 10.62 -21.60 -34.60
C PHE A 167 11.96 -21.09 -34.10
N HIS A 168 13.00 -21.11 -34.94
CA HIS A 168 14.26 -20.45 -34.61
C HIS A 168 14.99 -19.90 -35.83
N ALA A 169 15.25 -18.60 -35.84
CA ALA A 169 16.18 -17.99 -36.78
C ALA A 169 17.63 -18.27 -36.37
N ARG A 170 18.57 -18.32 -37.32
CA ARG A 170 20.00 -18.43 -37.02
C ARG A 170 20.49 -17.20 -36.24
N ARG A 171 21.43 -17.45 -35.33
CA ARG A 171 21.97 -16.46 -34.38
C ARG A 171 23.49 -16.31 -34.51
N SER A 172 24.07 -15.31 -33.87
CA SER A 172 25.49 -14.92 -34.08
C SER A 172 26.49 -16.00 -33.69
N GLU A 173 26.11 -16.96 -32.85
CA GLU A 173 26.90 -18.16 -32.52
C GLU A 173 27.02 -19.15 -33.69
N GLN A 174 26.22 -18.95 -34.75
CA GLN A 174 26.17 -19.78 -35.94
C GLN A 174 26.68 -18.99 -37.16
N ALA A 175 26.67 -19.63 -38.34
CA ALA A 175 26.87 -18.91 -39.59
C ALA A 175 25.90 -17.72 -39.69
N PRO A 176 26.32 -16.58 -40.26
CA PRO A 176 25.49 -15.38 -40.33
C PRO A 176 24.08 -15.68 -40.84
N SER A 177 23.05 -15.20 -40.13
CA SER A 177 21.67 -15.44 -40.53
C SER A 177 21.39 -14.79 -41.88
N VAL A 178 21.23 -15.63 -42.89
CA VAL A 178 20.85 -15.22 -44.24
C VAL A 178 19.47 -14.57 -44.21
N PHE A 179 18.57 -15.12 -43.39
CA PHE A 179 17.22 -14.60 -43.22
C PHE A 179 17.22 -13.18 -42.63
N TYR A 180 17.82 -12.98 -41.46
CA TYR A 180 17.87 -11.67 -40.81
C TYR A 180 18.60 -10.63 -41.68
N ASN A 181 19.71 -10.99 -42.30
CA ASN A 181 20.45 -10.08 -43.17
C ASN A 181 19.63 -9.64 -44.38
N ALA A 182 18.86 -10.55 -45.01
CA ALA A 182 17.97 -10.20 -46.10
C ALA A 182 16.89 -9.21 -45.67
N LEU A 183 16.25 -9.43 -44.50
CA LEU A 183 15.26 -8.51 -43.92
C LEU A 183 15.88 -7.12 -43.72
N ILE A 184 16.98 -7.02 -42.98
CA ILE A 184 17.62 -5.74 -42.68
C ILE A 184 18.08 -5.02 -43.95
N ASN A 185 18.69 -5.73 -44.90
CA ASN A 185 19.18 -5.13 -46.15
C ASN A 185 18.05 -4.55 -47.00
N ARG A 186 16.89 -5.22 -47.06
CA ARG A 186 15.72 -4.72 -47.78
C ARG A 186 14.99 -3.61 -47.03
N PHE A 187 14.82 -3.74 -45.72
CA PHE A 187 14.03 -2.79 -44.94
C PHE A 187 14.75 -1.45 -44.76
N ARG A 188 16.10 -1.42 -44.77
CA ARG A 188 16.86 -0.17 -44.85
C ARG A 188 16.60 0.66 -46.11
N GLN A 189 16.08 0.04 -47.17
CA GLN A 189 15.74 0.71 -48.44
C GLN A 189 14.35 1.36 -48.40
N ILE A 190 13.56 1.14 -47.33
CA ILE A 190 12.25 1.77 -47.17
C ILE A 190 12.45 3.24 -46.82
N SER A 191 12.02 4.13 -47.71
CA SER A 191 12.10 5.57 -47.51
C SER A 191 10.98 6.13 -46.64
N ASP A 192 9.83 5.44 -46.59
CA ASP A 192 8.62 5.93 -45.95
C ASP A 192 7.85 4.84 -45.20
N PHE A 193 8.12 4.72 -43.90
CA PHE A 193 7.39 3.83 -42.99
C PHE A 193 5.99 4.36 -42.61
N SER A 194 5.63 5.60 -42.97
CA SER A 194 4.29 6.12 -42.70
C SER A 194 3.21 5.38 -43.50
N LYS A 195 3.60 4.72 -44.59
CA LYS A 195 2.70 3.91 -45.42
C LYS A 195 2.24 2.60 -44.79
N ILE A 196 2.90 2.10 -43.73
CA ILE A 196 2.46 0.88 -43.04
C ILE A 196 1.06 1.09 -42.48
N SER A 197 0.02 0.58 -43.14
CA SER A 197 -1.37 0.87 -42.81
C SER A 197 -1.66 0.68 -41.32
N SER A 198 -2.11 1.75 -40.65
CA SER A 198 -2.72 1.59 -39.32
C SER A 198 -4.14 1.07 -39.48
N ALA A 199 -4.69 0.41 -38.44
CA ALA A 199 -6.11 0.03 -38.51
C ALA A 199 -7.02 1.26 -38.65
N ARG A 200 -6.58 2.43 -38.18
CA ARG A 200 -7.25 3.70 -38.46
C ARG A 200 -7.26 4.01 -39.96
N ASP A 201 -6.13 3.93 -40.64
CA ASP A 201 -6.06 4.24 -42.08
C ASP A 201 -6.85 3.22 -42.91
N GLY A 202 -6.77 1.94 -42.54
CA GLY A 202 -7.58 0.89 -43.14
C GLY A 202 -9.07 1.17 -43.00
N PHE A 203 -9.52 1.53 -41.79
CA PHE A 203 -10.90 1.91 -41.53
C PHE A 203 -11.31 3.18 -42.31
N ILE A 204 -10.49 4.23 -42.28
CA ILE A 204 -10.71 5.48 -43.03
C ILE A 204 -10.86 5.19 -44.52
N ASN A 205 -9.97 4.40 -45.09
CA ASN A 205 -10.00 4.05 -46.51
C ASN A 205 -11.22 3.19 -46.86
N LEU A 206 -11.64 2.28 -45.98
CA LEU A 206 -12.86 1.49 -46.17
C LEU A 206 -14.12 2.39 -46.17
N VAL A 207 -14.20 3.33 -45.21
CA VAL A 207 -15.29 4.32 -45.16
C VAL A 207 -15.29 5.16 -46.43
N LYS A 208 -14.15 5.72 -46.83
CA LYS A 208 -14.00 6.48 -48.07
C LYS A 208 -14.49 5.69 -49.30
N GLN A 209 -14.07 4.44 -49.41
CA GLN A 209 -14.45 3.56 -50.52
C GLN A 209 -15.97 3.31 -50.53
N LYS A 210 -16.58 2.97 -49.39
CA LYS A 210 -18.02 2.74 -49.30
C LYS A 210 -18.83 4.01 -49.59
N VAL A 211 -18.38 5.18 -49.14
CA VAL A 211 -19.02 6.45 -49.49
C VAL A 211 -18.94 6.71 -50.99
N TYR A 212 -17.79 6.46 -51.60
CA TYR A 212 -17.59 6.60 -53.04
C TYR A 212 -18.43 5.62 -53.87
N ASP A 213 -18.57 4.37 -53.41
CA ASP A 213 -19.43 3.39 -54.07
C ASP A 213 -20.91 3.75 -53.93
N LYS A 214 -21.34 4.27 -52.76
CA LYS A 214 -22.70 4.76 -52.52
C LYS A 214 -23.03 6.04 -53.31
N SER A 215 -22.05 6.90 -53.57
CA SER A 215 -22.21 8.03 -54.50
C SER A 215 -22.33 7.61 -55.96
N LYS A 216 -22.40 6.30 -56.24
CA LYS A 216 -22.41 5.72 -57.59
C LYS A 216 -21.20 6.15 -58.42
N LYS A 217 -20.08 6.48 -57.74
CA LYS A 217 -18.84 6.94 -58.37
C LYS A 217 -19.00 8.21 -59.22
N CYS A 218 -19.98 9.05 -58.91
CA CYS A 218 -20.19 10.33 -59.59
C CYS A 218 -20.60 11.43 -58.61
N CYS A 219 -19.88 12.56 -58.67
CA CYS A 219 -20.38 13.87 -58.28
C CYS A 219 -21.23 14.49 -59.42
N PRO A 220 -22.17 15.41 -59.13
CA PRO A 220 -22.39 16.08 -57.85
C PRO A 220 -23.25 15.30 -56.85
N VAL A 221 -23.02 15.54 -55.55
CA VAL A 221 -23.85 15.01 -54.45
C VAL A 221 -24.12 16.14 -53.46
N THR A 222 -25.37 16.32 -53.02
CA THR A 222 -25.67 17.32 -51.98
C THR A 222 -25.07 16.90 -50.64
N VAL A 223 -24.67 17.86 -49.81
CA VAL A 223 -24.10 17.62 -48.48
C VAL A 223 -25.06 16.78 -47.61
N GLY A 224 -26.37 17.00 -47.72
CA GLY A 224 -27.37 16.19 -47.02
C GLY A 224 -27.35 14.70 -47.41
N VAL A 225 -27.14 14.39 -48.69
CA VAL A 225 -27.01 13.01 -49.19
C VAL A 225 -25.64 12.42 -48.80
N PHE A 226 -24.58 13.21 -48.90
CA PHE A 226 -23.24 12.82 -48.44
C PHE A 226 -23.23 12.42 -46.97
N LYS A 227 -23.85 13.22 -46.09
CA LYS A 227 -23.98 12.92 -44.66
C LYS A 227 -24.64 11.56 -44.41
N ARG A 228 -25.69 11.22 -45.18
CA ARG A 228 -26.34 9.89 -45.11
C ARG A 228 -25.42 8.78 -45.58
N TYR A 229 -24.77 8.94 -46.74
CA TYR A 229 -23.84 7.94 -47.25
C TYR A 229 -22.68 7.69 -46.29
N LEU A 230 -22.14 8.74 -45.68
CA LEU A 230 -21.09 8.64 -44.69
C LEU A 230 -21.57 7.93 -43.42
N SER A 231 -22.74 8.28 -42.89
CA SER A 231 -23.33 7.59 -41.73
C SER A 231 -23.56 6.09 -42.00
N ASP A 232 -24.15 5.77 -43.16
CA ASP A 232 -24.40 4.38 -43.56
C ASP A 232 -23.09 3.61 -43.76
N ALA A 233 -22.13 4.19 -44.51
CA ALA A 233 -20.84 3.57 -44.77
C ALA A 233 -20.07 3.32 -43.46
N PHE A 234 -20.14 4.25 -42.52
CA PHE A 234 -19.53 4.13 -41.21
C PHE A 234 -20.17 3.02 -40.38
N GLY A 235 -21.52 2.96 -40.33
CA GLY A 235 -22.27 1.89 -39.68
C GLY A 235 -21.96 0.50 -40.25
N GLU A 236 -21.87 0.39 -41.58
CA GLU A 236 -21.44 -0.85 -42.25
C GLU A 236 -20.00 -1.22 -41.90
N CYS A 237 -19.06 -0.26 -41.94
CA CYS A 237 -17.66 -0.52 -41.58
C CYS A 237 -17.52 -1.01 -40.14
N ILE A 238 -18.29 -0.46 -39.20
CA ILE A 238 -18.28 -0.91 -37.79
C ILE A 238 -18.74 -2.37 -37.67
N GLN A 239 -19.79 -2.74 -38.40
CA GLN A 239 -20.28 -4.12 -38.43
C GLN A 239 -19.25 -5.08 -39.07
N GLU A 240 -18.59 -4.66 -40.15
CA GLU A 240 -17.60 -5.47 -40.87
C GLU A 240 -16.27 -5.63 -40.12
N THR A 241 -15.82 -4.59 -39.43
CA THR A 241 -14.49 -4.58 -38.79
C THR A 241 -14.47 -5.14 -37.37
N THR A 242 -15.62 -5.56 -36.83
CA THR A 242 -15.75 -6.06 -35.44
C THR A 242 -15.15 -5.11 -34.38
N VAL A 243 -15.00 -3.83 -34.71
CA VAL A 243 -14.43 -2.83 -33.80
C VAL A 243 -15.45 -2.59 -32.68
N ARG A 244 -15.04 -2.85 -31.43
CA ARG A 244 -15.88 -2.60 -30.25
C ARG A 244 -16.51 -1.19 -30.33
N THR A 245 -17.79 -1.15 -29.98
CA THR A 245 -18.68 0.03 -29.96
C THR A 245 -18.19 1.21 -29.10
N SER A 246 -17.03 1.13 -28.45
CA SER A 246 -16.37 2.29 -27.82
C SER A 246 -15.98 3.37 -28.83
N PHE A 247 -15.83 2.99 -30.11
CA PHE A 247 -15.73 3.90 -31.26
C PHE A 247 -16.99 4.77 -31.45
N CYS A 248 -18.13 4.33 -30.91
CA CYS A 248 -19.49 4.80 -31.21
C CYS A 248 -20.21 5.29 -29.95
N ASN A 249 -19.54 6.09 -29.10
CA ASN A 249 -20.32 7.13 -28.45
C ASN A 249 -20.72 8.11 -29.57
N ASP A 250 -21.85 7.77 -30.23
CA ASP A 250 -22.44 8.37 -31.43
C ASP A 250 -22.35 9.91 -31.44
N VAL A 251 -22.41 10.48 -30.25
CA VAL A 251 -22.23 11.90 -29.94
C VAL A 251 -21.04 12.56 -30.65
N HIS A 252 -19.86 11.92 -30.76
CA HIS A 252 -18.71 12.57 -31.41
C HIS A 252 -18.77 12.54 -32.94
N PHE A 253 -19.18 11.41 -33.53
CA PHE A 253 -19.36 11.29 -34.97
C PHE A 253 -20.51 12.16 -35.46
N SER A 254 -21.67 12.06 -34.80
CA SER A 254 -22.84 12.87 -35.07
C SER A 254 -22.54 14.36 -34.90
N ARG A 255 -21.82 14.78 -33.84
CA ARG A 255 -21.41 16.18 -33.67
C ARG A 255 -20.41 16.65 -34.73
N ALA A 256 -19.45 15.82 -35.15
CA ALA A 256 -18.53 16.17 -36.24
C ALA A 256 -19.27 16.35 -37.57
N LEU A 257 -20.27 15.48 -37.83
CA LEU A 257 -21.14 15.55 -39.00
C LEU A 257 -22.05 16.79 -38.97
N GLU A 258 -22.57 17.16 -37.79
CA GLU A 258 -23.38 18.37 -37.56
C GLU A 258 -22.57 19.66 -37.65
N ASN A 259 -21.31 19.63 -37.22
CA ASN A 259 -20.41 20.79 -37.24
C ASN A 259 -19.86 21.15 -38.63
N LEU A 260 -20.15 20.37 -39.66
CA LEU A 260 -19.89 20.76 -41.04
C LEU A 260 -20.62 22.07 -41.33
N SER A 261 -19.88 23.16 -41.59
CA SER A 261 -20.41 24.51 -41.83
C SER A 261 -21.21 24.68 -43.14
N TYR A 262 -21.52 23.57 -43.82
CA TYR A 262 -22.24 23.53 -45.09
C TYR A 262 -23.74 23.31 -44.87
N SER A 263 -24.56 24.00 -45.65
CA SER A 263 -25.99 23.72 -45.76
C SER A 263 -26.21 22.33 -46.35
N ASN A 264 -27.29 21.65 -45.96
CA ASN A 264 -27.62 20.34 -46.54
C ASN A 264 -27.91 20.40 -48.05
N GLU A 265 -28.22 21.58 -48.57
CA GLU A 265 -28.49 21.85 -49.99
C GLU A 265 -27.22 22.17 -50.81
N ASP A 266 -26.07 22.38 -50.15
CA ASP A 266 -24.81 22.64 -50.87
C ASP A 266 -24.39 21.40 -51.69
N GLU A 267 -23.89 21.61 -52.91
CA GLU A 267 -23.44 20.52 -53.79
C GLU A 267 -21.91 20.32 -53.71
N ILE A 268 -21.50 19.06 -53.51
CA ILE A 268 -20.11 18.62 -53.66
C ILE A 268 -19.90 18.28 -55.14
N ASN A 269 -19.16 19.12 -55.85
CA ASN A 269 -19.16 19.14 -57.31
C ASN A 269 -18.09 18.24 -57.95
N SER A 270 -17.16 17.71 -57.16
CA SER A 270 -16.10 16.85 -57.67
C SER A 270 -15.69 15.77 -56.68
N ASP A 271 -15.18 14.65 -57.21
CA ASP A 271 -14.61 13.57 -56.40
C ASP A 271 -13.50 14.09 -55.48
N ARG A 272 -12.73 15.08 -55.94
CA ARG A 272 -11.68 15.72 -55.14
C ARG A 272 -12.27 16.42 -53.91
N GLU A 273 -13.31 17.22 -54.11
CA GLU A 273 -14.00 17.93 -53.01
C GLU A 273 -14.64 16.94 -52.02
N LEU A 274 -15.20 15.84 -52.52
CA LEU A 274 -15.71 14.74 -51.71
C LEU A 274 -14.62 14.13 -50.81
N PHE A 275 -13.45 13.82 -51.38
CA PHE A 275 -12.34 13.25 -50.62
C PHE A 275 -11.71 14.24 -49.65
N GLU A 276 -11.57 15.52 -50.02
CA GLU A 276 -11.07 16.58 -49.12
C GLU A 276 -12.01 16.76 -47.90
N LEU A 277 -13.33 16.71 -48.13
CA LEU A 277 -14.33 16.78 -47.05
C LEU A 277 -14.27 15.53 -46.15
N LEU A 278 -14.14 14.34 -46.75
CA LEU A 278 -13.94 13.08 -46.01
C LEU A 278 -12.66 13.11 -45.20
N ASP A 279 -11.55 13.60 -45.75
CA ASP A 279 -10.28 13.71 -45.05
C ASP A 279 -10.34 14.69 -43.88
N SER A 280 -10.97 15.85 -44.08
CA SER A 280 -11.17 16.84 -43.01
C SER A 280 -12.00 16.26 -41.85
N LEU A 281 -13.12 15.60 -42.18
CA LEU A 281 -13.96 14.92 -41.20
C LEU A 281 -13.20 13.79 -40.50
N LEU A 282 -12.61 12.87 -41.25
CA LEU A 282 -11.94 11.68 -40.72
C LEU A 282 -10.65 12.01 -39.93
N SER A 283 -10.02 13.15 -40.23
CA SER A 283 -8.90 13.69 -39.44
C SER A 283 -9.35 14.18 -38.06
N SER A 284 -10.59 14.67 -37.93
CA SER A 284 -11.15 15.17 -36.67
C SER A 284 -11.45 14.08 -35.63
N PHE A 285 -11.47 12.80 -36.02
CA PHE A 285 -11.72 11.65 -35.12
C PHE A 285 -10.58 11.32 -34.14
N GLY A 286 -9.55 12.17 -34.06
CA GLY A 286 -8.50 12.11 -33.03
C GLY A 286 -7.53 10.93 -33.17
N ASN A 287 -6.62 10.81 -32.20
CA ASN A 287 -5.55 9.79 -32.11
C ASN A 287 -6.06 8.37 -31.75
N TYR A 288 -7.32 8.04 -32.06
CA TYR A 288 -7.87 6.74 -31.71
C TYR A 288 -7.31 5.65 -32.62
N GLU A 289 -6.59 4.70 -32.03
CA GLU A 289 -6.19 3.46 -32.67
C GLU A 289 -7.15 2.34 -32.24
N PRO A 290 -7.81 1.64 -33.19
CA PRO A 290 -8.65 0.50 -32.85
C PRO A 290 -7.88 -0.52 -32.00
N PRO A 291 -8.51 -1.15 -30.99
CA PRO A 291 -7.89 -2.19 -30.19
C PRO A 291 -7.59 -3.47 -31.00
N GLU A 292 -7.86 -3.50 -32.30
CA GLU A 292 -7.51 -4.58 -33.24
C GLU A 292 -6.46 -4.13 -34.29
N THR A 293 -5.64 -3.12 -33.96
CA THR A 293 -4.49 -2.73 -34.80
C THR A 293 -3.54 -3.90 -35.06
N SER A 294 -3.12 -4.03 -36.33
CA SER A 294 -2.00 -4.86 -36.72
C SER A 294 -0.78 -4.57 -35.84
N ALA A 295 -0.09 -5.61 -35.37
CA ALA A 295 1.16 -5.47 -34.65
C ALA A 295 2.20 -4.64 -35.44
N PHE A 296 2.16 -4.70 -36.77
CA PHE A 296 3.01 -3.92 -37.66
C PHE A 296 2.76 -2.40 -37.60
N SER A 297 1.55 -1.94 -37.24
CA SER A 297 1.32 -0.49 -37.14
C SER A 297 2.15 0.17 -36.04
N THR A 298 2.57 -0.60 -35.02
CA THR A 298 3.43 -0.12 -33.93
C THR A 298 4.84 0.28 -34.39
N ILE A 299 5.22 0.00 -35.64
CA ILE A 299 6.50 0.45 -36.21
C ILE A 299 6.51 1.97 -36.38
N ARG A 300 5.35 2.59 -36.63
CA ARG A 300 5.27 4.04 -36.87
C ARG A 300 5.74 4.88 -35.70
N SER A 301 5.53 4.38 -34.47
CA SER A 301 5.87 5.09 -33.23
C SER A 301 7.36 5.10 -32.90
N GLU A 302 8.18 4.32 -33.60
CA GLU A 302 9.63 4.30 -33.34
C GLU A 302 10.30 5.61 -33.75
N ALA A 303 11.29 6.04 -32.96
CA ALA A 303 11.90 7.36 -33.13
C ALA A 303 12.83 7.44 -34.34
N SER A 304 13.58 6.37 -34.65
CA SER A 304 14.55 6.36 -35.74
C SER A 304 14.22 5.34 -36.84
N SER A 305 14.70 5.59 -38.06
CA SER A 305 14.57 4.64 -39.19
C SER A 305 15.25 3.30 -38.90
N GLU A 306 16.33 3.30 -38.12
CA GLU A 306 17.01 2.08 -37.71
C GLU A 306 16.17 1.24 -36.74
N GLN A 307 15.53 1.88 -35.76
CA GLN A 307 14.57 1.22 -34.86
C GLN A 307 13.35 0.70 -35.63
N LYS A 308 12.84 1.45 -36.61
CA LYS A 308 11.75 1.01 -37.50
C LYS A 308 12.12 -0.24 -38.29
N THR A 309 13.32 -0.23 -38.86
CA THR A 309 13.87 -1.37 -39.62
C THR A 309 14.01 -2.60 -38.73
N GLU A 310 14.58 -2.43 -37.53
CA GLU A 310 14.74 -3.53 -36.58
C GLU A 310 13.40 -4.09 -36.12
N LYS A 311 12.46 -3.22 -35.74
CA LYS A 311 11.13 -3.63 -35.31
C LYS A 311 10.35 -4.34 -36.41
N LEU A 312 10.46 -3.89 -37.67
CA LEU A 312 9.88 -4.58 -38.81
C LEU A 312 10.49 -5.98 -39.02
N SER A 313 11.81 -6.11 -38.82
CA SER A 313 12.49 -7.42 -38.85
C SER A 313 11.96 -8.36 -37.76
N ILE A 314 11.91 -7.89 -36.51
CA ILE A 314 11.39 -8.67 -35.38
C ILE A 314 9.94 -9.08 -35.59
N LEU A 315 9.08 -8.16 -35.99
CA LEU A 315 7.66 -8.46 -36.23
C LEU A 315 7.45 -9.45 -37.37
N THR A 316 8.26 -9.37 -38.43
CA THR A 316 8.21 -10.36 -39.52
C THR A 316 8.58 -11.76 -39.02
N GLN A 317 9.65 -11.87 -38.21
CA GLN A 317 10.07 -13.13 -37.61
C GLN A 317 9.03 -13.66 -36.61
N PHE A 318 8.52 -12.81 -35.74
CA PHE A 318 7.49 -13.15 -34.75
C PHE A 318 6.21 -13.63 -35.44
N PHE A 319 5.74 -12.94 -36.47
CA PHE A 319 4.55 -13.34 -37.21
C PHE A 319 4.74 -14.69 -37.92
N LEU A 320 5.91 -14.95 -38.50
CA LEU A 320 6.24 -16.28 -39.04
C LEU A 320 6.26 -17.37 -37.96
N ALA A 321 6.75 -17.06 -36.76
CA ALA A 321 6.73 -17.97 -35.63
C ALA A 321 5.31 -18.32 -35.20
N GLU A 322 4.41 -17.34 -35.14
CA GLU A 322 2.97 -17.54 -34.85
C GLU A 322 2.30 -18.44 -35.90
N ILE A 323 2.60 -18.23 -37.19
CA ILE A 323 2.10 -19.12 -38.26
C ILE A 323 2.64 -20.54 -38.08
N ASN A 324 3.93 -20.69 -37.75
CA ASN A 324 4.54 -22.00 -37.52
C ASN A 324 3.90 -22.72 -36.33
N ILE A 325 3.68 -22.02 -35.22
CA ILE A 325 3.04 -22.56 -34.01
C ILE A 325 1.62 -22.99 -34.33
N TYR A 326 0.84 -22.14 -34.99
CA TYR A 326 -0.53 -22.47 -35.39
C TYR A 326 -0.57 -23.71 -36.31
N ALA A 327 0.29 -23.76 -37.33
CA ALA A 327 0.35 -24.89 -38.25
C ALA A 327 0.74 -26.20 -37.55
N GLN A 328 1.69 -26.15 -36.60
CA GLN A 328 2.07 -27.30 -35.79
C GLN A 328 0.92 -27.76 -34.89
N SER A 329 0.24 -26.82 -34.22
CA SER A 329 -0.78 -27.17 -33.23
C SER A 329 -2.07 -27.69 -33.85
N HIS A 330 -2.39 -27.24 -35.06
CA HIS A 330 -3.54 -27.67 -35.87
C HIS A 330 -3.22 -28.82 -36.83
N GLN A 331 -2.05 -29.46 -36.70
CA GLN A 331 -1.62 -30.60 -37.53
C GLN A 331 -1.65 -30.31 -39.04
N LEU A 332 -1.32 -29.07 -39.42
CA LEU A 332 -1.25 -28.64 -40.82
C LEU A 332 0.11 -28.94 -41.45
N LEU A 333 1.09 -29.36 -40.64
CA LEU A 333 2.42 -29.78 -41.09
C LEU A 333 2.49 -31.30 -41.31
N SER A 334 3.20 -31.73 -42.35
CA SER A 334 3.47 -33.16 -42.57
C SER A 334 4.42 -33.76 -41.53
N GLU A 335 5.25 -32.92 -40.92
CA GLU A 335 6.24 -33.26 -39.88
C GLU A 335 6.54 -32.02 -39.02
N LYS A 336 7.08 -32.19 -37.81
CA LYS A 336 7.52 -31.06 -36.99
C LYS A 336 8.61 -30.29 -37.74
N PHE A 337 8.36 -29.03 -38.06
CA PHE A 337 9.23 -28.25 -38.97
C PHE A 337 9.39 -26.80 -38.51
N ASN A 338 10.60 -26.25 -38.67
CA ASN A 338 10.95 -24.87 -38.36
C ASN A 338 10.87 -24.00 -39.64
N PHE A 339 9.98 -23.02 -39.67
CA PHE A 339 9.71 -22.16 -40.82
C PHE A 339 10.87 -21.21 -41.14
N ALA A 340 11.75 -20.90 -40.19
CA ALA A 340 12.95 -20.12 -40.48
C ALA A 340 14.00 -20.96 -41.24
N GLN A 341 14.02 -22.29 -41.10
CA GLN A 341 15.02 -23.16 -41.70
C GLN A 341 15.14 -23.03 -43.24
N PRO A 342 14.06 -23.12 -44.04
CA PRO A 342 14.16 -22.96 -45.49
C PRO A 342 14.61 -21.54 -45.89
N ILE A 343 14.28 -20.54 -45.07
CA ILE A 343 14.61 -19.13 -45.32
C ILE A 343 16.09 -18.87 -45.02
N ASP A 344 16.60 -19.33 -43.89
CA ASP A 344 18.02 -19.20 -43.52
C ASP A 344 18.96 -20.05 -44.38
N SER A 345 18.43 -21.07 -45.06
CA SER A 345 19.23 -21.97 -45.91
C SER A 345 19.32 -21.51 -47.36
N ASN A 346 18.54 -20.51 -47.78
CA ASN A 346 18.49 -20.06 -49.17
C ASN A 346 18.38 -18.53 -49.27
N ALA A 347 19.46 -17.89 -49.71
CA ALA A 347 19.55 -16.43 -49.82
C ALA A 347 18.52 -15.83 -50.79
N ASN A 348 18.22 -16.50 -51.90
CA ASN A 348 17.21 -16.03 -52.84
C ASN A 348 15.81 -16.10 -52.24
N PHE A 349 15.55 -17.15 -51.46
CA PHE A 349 14.27 -17.34 -50.78
C PHE A 349 14.07 -16.31 -49.66
N ALA A 350 15.11 -16.04 -48.87
CA ALA A 350 15.12 -14.97 -47.88
C ALA A 350 14.92 -13.58 -48.50
N ASP A 351 15.62 -13.29 -49.60
CA ASP A 351 15.49 -12.03 -50.33
C ASP A 351 14.09 -11.84 -50.92
N GLN A 352 13.47 -12.91 -51.44
CA GLN A 352 12.11 -12.87 -51.96
C GLN A 352 11.09 -12.52 -50.86
N LEU A 353 11.15 -13.15 -49.69
CA LEU A 353 10.29 -12.80 -48.56
C LEU A 353 10.50 -11.34 -48.14
N ALA A 354 11.75 -10.93 -47.93
CA ALA A 354 12.08 -9.57 -47.51
C ALA A 354 11.61 -8.53 -48.53
N ARG A 355 11.69 -8.84 -49.83
CA ARG A 355 11.17 -7.99 -50.91
C ARG A 355 9.65 -7.90 -50.88
N ASN A 356 8.93 -9.00 -50.73
CA ASN A 356 7.47 -9.00 -50.63
C ASN A 356 6.97 -8.13 -49.47
N VAL A 357 7.63 -8.22 -48.31
CA VAL A 357 7.30 -7.38 -47.15
C VAL A 357 7.61 -5.91 -47.42
N LYS A 358 8.79 -5.59 -47.99
CA LYS A 358 9.17 -4.22 -48.39
C LYS A 358 8.16 -3.61 -49.35
N GLU A 359 7.81 -4.32 -50.43
CA GLU A 359 6.86 -3.86 -51.44
C GLU A 359 5.48 -3.59 -50.84
N SER A 360 5.06 -4.43 -49.87
CA SER A 360 3.81 -4.24 -49.15
C SER A 360 3.83 -2.97 -48.30
N VAL A 361 4.94 -2.70 -47.59
CA VAL A 361 5.14 -1.44 -46.86
C VAL A 361 5.07 -0.24 -47.81
N GLU A 362 5.82 -0.27 -48.92
CA GLU A 362 5.90 0.86 -49.88
C GLU A 362 4.60 1.13 -50.63
N SER A 363 3.77 0.10 -50.79
CA SER A 363 2.46 0.17 -51.44
C SER A 363 1.31 0.40 -50.45
N GLY A 364 1.58 0.39 -49.13
CA GLY A 364 0.56 0.49 -48.10
C GLY A 364 -0.37 -0.71 -47.99
N TYR A 365 0.05 -1.88 -48.50
CA TYR A 365 -0.69 -3.14 -48.37
C TYR A 365 -0.48 -3.79 -47.01
N GLU A 366 -1.37 -4.70 -46.64
CA GLU A 366 -1.28 -5.47 -45.40
C GLU A 366 -0.09 -6.43 -45.44
N ILE A 367 0.84 -6.26 -44.50
CA ILE A 367 2.09 -7.03 -44.45
C ILE A 367 1.81 -8.50 -44.14
N GLU A 368 0.87 -8.78 -43.23
CA GLU A 368 0.44 -10.13 -42.87
C GLU A 368 -0.03 -10.92 -44.10
N GLN A 369 -0.80 -10.28 -45.00
CA GLN A 369 -1.30 -10.91 -46.22
C GLN A 369 -0.18 -11.24 -47.20
N ALA A 370 0.83 -10.39 -47.30
CA ALA A 370 2.00 -10.65 -48.12
C ALA A 370 2.79 -11.87 -47.61
N ILE A 371 2.90 -12.02 -46.28
CA ILE A 371 3.52 -13.17 -45.64
C ILE A 371 2.70 -14.44 -45.87
N PHE A 372 1.37 -14.41 -45.68
CA PHE A 372 0.49 -15.55 -45.96
C PHE A 372 0.57 -16.00 -47.41
N LYS A 373 0.51 -15.04 -48.35
CA LYS A 373 0.64 -15.32 -49.78
C LYS A 373 1.98 -15.99 -50.10
N PHE A 374 3.08 -15.48 -49.53
CA PHE A 374 4.41 -16.08 -49.70
C PHE A 374 4.46 -17.52 -49.18
N ILE A 375 3.89 -17.78 -48.00
CA ILE A 375 3.87 -19.13 -47.40
C ILE A 375 3.02 -20.09 -48.24
N ASN A 376 1.80 -19.70 -48.63
CA ASN A 376 0.92 -20.54 -49.44
C ASN A 376 1.52 -20.89 -50.81
N GLN A 377 2.14 -19.90 -51.48
CA GLN A 377 2.85 -20.11 -52.75
C GLN A 377 4.04 -21.07 -52.62
N ASN A 378 4.65 -21.16 -51.43
CA ASN A 378 5.81 -21.99 -51.16
C ASN A 378 5.52 -23.11 -50.15
N ARG A 379 4.25 -23.53 -50.03
CA ARG A 379 3.76 -24.42 -48.96
C ARG A 379 4.56 -25.72 -48.81
N SER A 380 5.04 -26.28 -49.91
CA SER A 380 5.85 -27.51 -49.89
C SER A 380 7.20 -27.32 -49.19
N GLN A 381 7.81 -26.13 -49.31
CA GLN A 381 9.05 -25.79 -48.59
C GLN A 381 8.82 -25.63 -47.09
N PHE A 382 7.61 -25.19 -46.70
CA PHE A 382 7.18 -25.07 -45.31
C PHE A 382 6.54 -26.34 -44.74
N LYS A 383 6.54 -27.45 -45.50
CA LYS A 383 5.94 -28.73 -45.09
C LYS A 383 4.45 -28.66 -44.77
N LEU A 384 3.75 -27.64 -45.29
CA LEU A 384 2.31 -27.50 -45.15
C LEU A 384 1.59 -28.49 -46.07
N THR A 385 0.64 -29.25 -45.52
CA THR A 385 -0.15 -30.24 -46.26
C THR A 385 -1.14 -29.58 -47.22
N ARG A 386 -1.63 -28.38 -46.88
CA ARG A 386 -2.52 -27.54 -47.68
C ARG A 386 -2.24 -26.05 -47.46
N GLU A 387 -2.85 -25.21 -48.28
CA GLU A 387 -2.85 -23.77 -48.05
C GLU A 387 -3.62 -23.41 -46.78
N LEU A 388 -3.15 -22.35 -46.11
CA LEU A 388 -3.86 -21.72 -45.00
C LEU A 388 -5.08 -20.99 -45.55
N THR A 389 -6.26 -21.36 -45.05
CA THR A 389 -7.55 -20.76 -45.42
C THR A 389 -7.68 -19.34 -44.87
N THR A 390 -8.58 -18.54 -45.42
CA THR A 390 -8.86 -17.18 -44.95
C THR A 390 -9.25 -17.13 -43.46
N GLN A 391 -9.99 -18.14 -42.98
CA GLN A 391 -10.39 -18.23 -41.58
C GLN A 391 -9.18 -18.45 -40.66
N GLU A 392 -8.28 -19.36 -41.04
CA GLU A 392 -7.05 -19.63 -40.28
C GLU A 392 -6.11 -18.42 -40.28
N GLN A 393 -5.98 -17.75 -41.43
CA GLN A 393 -5.21 -16.50 -41.54
C GLN A 393 -5.74 -15.42 -40.58
N ALA A 394 -7.07 -15.27 -40.50
CA ALA A 394 -7.70 -14.33 -39.57
C ALA A 394 -7.45 -14.71 -38.10
N GLN A 395 -7.52 -16.00 -37.75
CA GLN A 395 -7.23 -16.48 -36.40
C GLN A 395 -5.76 -16.26 -36.02
N ILE A 396 -4.82 -16.57 -36.91
CA ILE A 396 -3.39 -16.34 -36.71
C ILE A 396 -3.12 -14.84 -36.52
N LYS A 397 -3.67 -13.98 -37.38
CA LYS A 397 -3.52 -12.53 -37.26
C LYS A 397 -4.04 -12.03 -35.91
N LYS A 398 -5.21 -12.50 -35.48
CA LYS A 398 -5.77 -12.15 -34.18
C LYS A 398 -4.85 -12.58 -33.04
N LYS A 399 -4.39 -13.84 -33.02
CA LYS A 399 -3.47 -14.34 -31.98
C LYS A 399 -2.15 -13.57 -31.96
N ALA A 400 -1.51 -13.39 -33.11
CA ALA A 400 -0.26 -12.66 -33.22
C ALA A 400 -0.36 -11.21 -32.73
N ASN A 401 -1.45 -10.51 -33.08
CA ASN A 401 -1.68 -9.13 -32.61
C ASN A 401 -1.89 -9.07 -31.10
N VAL A 402 -2.65 -10.01 -30.55
CA VAL A 402 -2.91 -10.10 -29.11
C VAL A 402 -1.62 -10.42 -28.36
N HIS A 403 -0.89 -11.46 -28.77
CA HIS A 403 0.38 -11.85 -28.16
C HIS A 403 1.41 -10.73 -28.23
N PHE A 404 1.63 -10.13 -29.40
CA PHE A 404 2.63 -9.07 -29.56
C PHE A 404 2.32 -7.87 -28.66
N ARG A 405 1.05 -7.48 -28.49
CA ARG A 405 0.71 -6.38 -27.57
C ARG A 405 1.10 -6.65 -26.12
N SER A 406 1.04 -7.91 -25.68
CA SER A 406 1.45 -8.30 -24.33
C SER A 406 2.96 -8.23 -24.13
N ILE A 407 3.75 -8.40 -25.21
CA ILE A 407 5.23 -8.45 -25.14
C ILE A 407 5.95 -7.27 -25.82
N LYS A 408 5.23 -6.32 -26.43
CA LYS A 408 5.84 -5.22 -27.23
C LYS A 408 6.85 -4.38 -26.45
N ASP A 409 6.69 -4.31 -25.12
CA ASP A 409 7.52 -3.54 -24.20
C ASP A 409 8.55 -4.44 -23.49
N SER A 410 8.73 -5.68 -23.93
CA SER A 410 9.71 -6.61 -23.37
C SER A 410 11.13 -6.08 -23.61
N PRO A 411 12.03 -6.13 -22.60
CA PRO A 411 13.41 -5.65 -22.73
C PRO A 411 14.23 -6.46 -23.74
N HIS A 412 13.84 -7.71 -23.98
CA HIS A 412 14.49 -8.63 -24.90
C HIS A 412 13.43 -9.20 -25.86
N MET A 413 13.79 -9.34 -27.14
CA MET A 413 12.89 -9.91 -28.16
C MET A 413 13.41 -11.26 -28.67
N ASP A 414 14.29 -11.88 -27.90
CA ASP A 414 15.07 -13.05 -28.28
C ASP A 414 14.29 -14.36 -28.28
N GLU A 415 13.42 -14.53 -27.28
CA GLU A 415 12.76 -15.81 -27.00
C GLU A 415 11.41 -15.58 -26.33
N PHE A 416 10.39 -16.32 -26.76
CA PHE A 416 9.07 -16.32 -26.15
C PHE A 416 8.51 -17.74 -26.09
N VAL A 417 7.71 -18.00 -25.06
CA VAL A 417 6.96 -19.25 -24.88
C VAL A 417 5.48 -18.96 -25.08
N VAL A 418 4.80 -19.77 -25.88
CA VAL A 418 3.39 -19.62 -26.21
C VAL A 418 2.64 -20.90 -25.83
N LEU A 419 1.56 -20.74 -25.09
CA LEU A 419 0.59 -21.76 -24.74
C LEU A 419 -0.54 -21.74 -25.78
N ASP A 420 -0.76 -22.88 -26.44
CA ASP A 420 -1.96 -23.10 -27.23
C ASP A 420 -3.13 -23.48 -26.32
N THR A 421 -3.98 -22.49 -26.05
CA THR A 421 -5.15 -22.62 -25.17
C THR A 421 -6.33 -23.33 -25.85
N GLU A 422 -6.30 -23.52 -27.16
CA GLU A 422 -7.35 -24.20 -27.92
C GLU A 422 -7.14 -25.73 -27.93
N LYS A 423 -5.90 -26.18 -27.67
CA LYS A 423 -5.57 -27.61 -27.60
C LYS A 423 -5.97 -28.19 -26.23
N GLN A 424 -7.19 -28.72 -26.17
CA GLN A 424 -7.75 -29.30 -24.94
C GLN A 424 -7.34 -30.77 -24.71
N SER A 425 -7.36 -31.60 -25.77
CA SER A 425 -7.04 -33.02 -25.65
C SER A 425 -5.57 -33.23 -25.28
N ASN A 426 -5.31 -33.96 -24.18
CA ASN A 426 -3.96 -34.26 -23.70
C ASN A 426 -3.12 -33.00 -23.43
N ALA A 427 -3.75 -31.88 -23.04
CA ALA A 427 -3.02 -30.72 -22.56
C ALA A 427 -2.08 -31.13 -21.42
N ARG A 428 -0.88 -30.53 -21.39
CA ARG A 428 0.11 -30.74 -20.32
C ARG A 428 0.46 -29.47 -19.58
N PHE A 429 0.19 -28.36 -20.24
CA PHE A 429 0.41 -27.02 -19.74
C PHE A 429 -0.91 -26.26 -19.72
N TYR A 430 -1.02 -25.38 -18.74
CA TYR A 430 -2.25 -24.69 -18.41
C TYR A 430 -1.95 -23.23 -18.08
N TYR A 431 -2.86 -22.34 -18.37
CA TYR A 431 -2.85 -21.01 -17.80
C TYR A 431 -3.52 -21.05 -16.43
N HIS A 432 -2.82 -20.60 -15.39
CA HIS A 432 -3.37 -20.45 -14.05
C HIS A 432 -2.70 -19.30 -13.32
N GLN A 433 -3.50 -18.42 -12.69
CA GLN A 433 -3.02 -17.30 -11.85
C GLN A 433 -1.92 -16.41 -12.49
N GLY A 434 -2.03 -16.09 -13.78
CA GLY A 434 -1.04 -15.22 -14.44
C GLY A 434 0.24 -15.94 -14.85
N SER A 435 0.21 -17.26 -15.03
CA SER A 435 1.37 -18.05 -15.42
C SER A 435 0.97 -19.18 -16.36
N ILE A 436 1.89 -19.56 -17.25
CA ILE A 436 1.85 -20.88 -17.90
C ILE A 436 2.42 -21.86 -16.90
N CYS A 437 1.62 -22.84 -16.52
CA CYS A 437 1.88 -23.81 -15.50
C CYS A 437 1.90 -25.22 -16.07
N CYS A 438 2.52 -26.15 -15.36
CA CYS A 438 2.32 -27.58 -15.53
C CYS A 438 1.74 -28.16 -14.24
N ASP A 439 0.84 -29.14 -14.37
CA ASP A 439 0.36 -29.89 -13.22
C ASP A 439 1.53 -30.69 -12.59
N PHE A 440 1.66 -30.60 -11.27
CA PHE A 440 2.73 -31.24 -10.52
C PHE A 440 2.80 -32.75 -10.75
N THR A 441 1.66 -33.41 -10.94
CA THR A 441 1.62 -34.85 -11.20
C THR A 441 2.31 -35.20 -12.52
N LYS A 442 2.09 -34.42 -13.58
CA LYS A 442 2.73 -34.63 -14.89
C LYS A 442 4.23 -34.37 -14.86
N TRP A 443 4.66 -33.34 -14.13
CA TRP A 443 6.08 -33.10 -13.88
C TRP A 443 6.70 -34.26 -13.09
N TYR A 444 6.04 -34.70 -12.02
CA TYR A 444 6.55 -35.76 -11.16
C TYR A 444 6.71 -37.09 -11.91
N GLU A 445 5.79 -37.44 -12.82
CA GLU A 445 5.92 -38.61 -13.69
C GLU A 445 7.22 -38.62 -14.50
N GLN A 446 7.72 -37.45 -14.93
CA GLN A 446 8.98 -37.35 -15.67
C GLN A 446 10.22 -37.58 -14.81
N THR A 447 10.11 -37.47 -13.49
CA THR A 447 11.24 -37.67 -12.56
C THR A 447 11.58 -39.15 -12.35
N ARG A 448 10.68 -40.07 -12.73
CA ARG A 448 10.79 -41.53 -12.51
C ARG A 448 10.91 -41.94 -11.04
N LEU A 449 10.50 -41.09 -10.11
CA LEU A 449 10.40 -41.45 -8.70
C LEU A 449 9.21 -42.41 -8.50
N ASN A 450 9.46 -43.57 -7.87
CA ASN A 450 8.48 -44.66 -7.76
C ASN A 450 7.49 -44.51 -6.58
N ALA A 451 7.68 -43.53 -5.70
CA ALA A 451 7.06 -43.51 -4.37
C ALA A 451 5.54 -43.22 -4.35
N ILE A 452 4.94 -42.76 -5.46
CA ILE A 452 3.64 -42.05 -5.41
C ILE A 452 2.43 -42.85 -5.92
N ARG A 453 2.63 -44.00 -6.58
CA ARG A 453 1.54 -44.71 -7.28
C ARG A 453 0.44 -45.28 -6.37
N SER A 454 0.58 -45.21 -5.05
CA SER A 454 -0.39 -45.75 -4.09
C SER A 454 -1.36 -44.71 -3.51
N ASN A 455 -1.25 -43.42 -3.85
CA ASN A 455 -2.20 -42.41 -3.37
C ASN A 455 -3.38 -42.24 -4.35
N ASP A 456 -4.60 -42.50 -3.87
CA ASP A 456 -5.82 -42.41 -4.67
C ASP A 456 -6.07 -40.99 -5.20
N GLY A 457 -5.79 -39.97 -4.39
CA GLY A 457 -5.95 -38.55 -4.75
C GLY A 457 -5.00 -38.14 -5.88
N PHE A 458 -3.72 -38.51 -5.78
CA PHE A 458 -2.75 -38.26 -6.84
C PHE A 458 -3.12 -39.00 -8.13
N SER A 459 -3.54 -40.26 -8.02
CA SER A 459 -3.98 -41.06 -9.18
C SER A 459 -5.24 -40.47 -9.83
N LYS A 460 -6.13 -39.87 -9.04
CA LYS A 460 -7.29 -39.14 -9.54
C LYS A 460 -6.86 -37.84 -10.24
N ALA A 461 -6.00 -37.04 -9.63
CA ALA A 461 -5.45 -35.83 -10.22
C ALA A 461 -4.79 -36.12 -11.59
N THR A 462 -3.91 -37.12 -11.67
CA THR A 462 -3.24 -37.53 -12.93
C THR A 462 -4.21 -37.87 -14.06
N ARG A 463 -5.36 -38.49 -13.73
CA ARG A 463 -6.42 -38.81 -14.70
C ARG A 463 -7.19 -37.55 -15.12
N GLU A 464 -7.62 -36.74 -14.16
CA GLU A 464 -8.35 -35.49 -14.41
C GLU A 464 -7.52 -34.48 -15.21
N THR A 465 -6.19 -34.44 -15.04
CA THR A 465 -5.31 -33.52 -15.77
C THR A 465 -5.51 -33.61 -17.30
N SER A 466 -5.72 -34.80 -17.85
CA SER A 466 -5.93 -34.98 -19.29
C SER A 466 -7.26 -34.41 -19.81
N GLU A 467 -8.21 -34.15 -18.92
CA GLU A 467 -9.56 -33.64 -19.22
C GLU A 467 -9.71 -32.14 -18.86
N MET A 468 -8.74 -31.57 -18.13
CA MET A 468 -8.75 -30.16 -17.72
C MET A 468 -8.62 -29.22 -18.93
N PRO A 469 -9.36 -28.10 -18.95
CA PRO A 469 -9.17 -27.07 -19.98
C PRO A 469 -7.81 -26.40 -19.81
N ALA A 470 -7.14 -26.08 -20.92
CA ALA A 470 -5.85 -25.37 -20.91
C ALA A 470 -5.93 -23.99 -20.23
N MET A 471 -7.12 -23.40 -20.10
CA MET A 471 -7.36 -22.17 -19.33
C MET A 471 -8.10 -22.52 -18.04
N LEU A 472 -7.41 -22.47 -16.90
CA LEU A 472 -8.02 -22.72 -15.60
C LEU A 472 -8.61 -21.44 -15.02
N PRO A 473 -9.76 -21.51 -14.32
CA PRO A 473 -10.32 -20.35 -13.66
C PRO A 473 -9.36 -19.83 -12.60
N SER A 474 -9.24 -18.52 -12.48
CA SER A 474 -8.41 -17.85 -11.47
C SER A 474 -9.04 -17.86 -10.08
N ARG A 475 -10.30 -18.29 -9.95
CA ARG A 475 -10.97 -18.50 -8.68
C ARG A 475 -11.51 -19.91 -8.63
N ASP A 476 -11.33 -20.55 -7.49
CA ASP A 476 -11.86 -21.86 -7.26
C ASP A 476 -13.36 -21.77 -6.95
N ASN A 477 -14.18 -22.14 -7.94
CA ASN A 477 -15.64 -22.22 -7.78
C ASN A 477 -16.08 -23.41 -6.92
N SER A 478 -15.18 -24.35 -6.62
CA SER A 478 -15.46 -25.53 -5.79
C SER A 478 -15.20 -25.29 -4.30
N SER A 479 -14.42 -24.26 -3.96
CA SER A 479 -14.24 -23.83 -2.57
C SER A 479 -15.59 -23.41 -1.98
N ILE A 480 -15.96 -24.04 -0.86
CA ILE A 480 -17.18 -23.71 -0.11
C ILE A 480 -16.87 -22.43 0.65
N GLY A 481 -16.78 -21.28 -0.03
CA GLY A 481 -16.38 -20.02 0.61
C GLY A 481 -17.29 -19.61 1.79
N PHE A 482 -18.47 -20.22 1.88
CA PHE A 482 -19.38 -20.05 3.01
C PHE A 482 -20.20 -21.33 3.26
N VAL A 483 -20.59 -21.53 4.51
CA VAL A 483 -21.60 -22.53 4.91
C VAL A 483 -22.87 -21.83 5.36
N THR A 484 -24.01 -22.32 4.91
CA THR A 484 -25.33 -21.76 5.24
C THR A 484 -25.93 -22.44 6.47
N PHE A 485 -26.49 -21.61 7.34
CA PHE A 485 -27.24 -22.01 8.54
C PHE A 485 -28.63 -21.43 8.49
N GLU A 486 -29.61 -22.20 8.95
CA GLU A 486 -30.89 -21.59 9.32
C GLU A 486 -30.70 -20.73 10.58
N HIS A 487 -31.40 -19.60 10.66
CA HIS A 487 -31.23 -18.66 11.78
C HIS A 487 -31.38 -19.34 13.15
N ASN A 488 -32.40 -20.18 13.31
CA ASN A 488 -32.67 -20.91 14.54
C ASN A 488 -31.61 -21.97 14.84
N GLU A 489 -31.01 -22.58 13.81
CA GLU A 489 -29.93 -23.56 13.98
C GLU A 489 -28.69 -22.88 14.55
N LEU A 490 -28.29 -21.74 13.99
CA LEU A 490 -27.15 -20.97 14.47
C LEU A 490 -27.37 -20.44 15.90
N ARG A 491 -28.55 -19.86 16.17
CA ARG A 491 -28.91 -19.38 17.52
C ARG A 491 -28.78 -20.51 18.55
N ARG A 492 -29.37 -21.67 18.26
CA ARG A 492 -29.28 -22.85 19.13
C ARG A 492 -27.84 -23.30 19.37
N LEU A 493 -26.99 -23.29 18.34
CA LEU A 493 -25.57 -23.66 18.48
C LEU A 493 -24.81 -22.68 19.39
N ILE A 494 -25.08 -21.38 19.27
CA ILE A 494 -24.46 -20.35 20.12
C ILE A 494 -24.96 -20.51 21.57
N GLU A 495 -26.27 -20.65 21.78
CA GLU A 495 -26.88 -20.86 23.10
C GLU A 495 -26.33 -22.12 23.77
N GLN A 496 -26.27 -23.23 23.02
CA GLN A 496 -25.68 -24.47 23.49
C GLN A 496 -24.22 -24.27 23.92
N SER A 497 -23.42 -23.60 23.09
CA SER A 497 -22.00 -23.34 23.38
C SER A 497 -21.80 -22.49 24.63
N ILE A 498 -22.65 -21.48 24.84
CA ILE A 498 -22.63 -20.65 26.06
C ILE A 498 -23.03 -21.50 27.28
N SER A 499 -24.06 -22.35 27.15
CA SER A 499 -24.54 -23.20 28.24
C SER A 499 -23.52 -24.28 28.66
N GLU A 500 -22.72 -24.76 27.71
CA GLU A 500 -21.63 -25.73 27.93
C GLU A 500 -20.34 -25.07 28.43
N ASN A 501 -20.33 -23.74 28.63
CA ASN A 501 -19.13 -22.93 28.91
C ASN A 501 -18.03 -23.03 27.84
N ASN A 502 -18.38 -23.40 26.60
CA ASN A 502 -17.47 -23.44 25.46
C ASN A 502 -17.44 -22.09 24.74
N TYR A 503 -16.83 -21.10 25.39
CA TYR A 503 -16.83 -19.71 24.91
C TYR A 503 -15.97 -19.51 23.66
N ASP A 504 -14.95 -20.34 23.43
CA ASP A 504 -14.14 -20.25 22.22
C ASP A 504 -14.96 -20.67 20.99
N LYS A 505 -15.81 -21.70 21.12
CA LYS A 505 -16.79 -22.08 20.09
C LYS A 505 -17.81 -20.97 19.84
N ALA A 506 -18.39 -20.40 20.90
CA ALA A 506 -19.35 -19.29 20.78
C ALA A 506 -18.71 -18.05 20.12
N HIS A 507 -17.48 -17.70 20.52
CA HIS A 507 -16.70 -16.60 19.96
C HIS A 507 -16.43 -16.80 18.48
N MET A 508 -15.96 -18.00 18.11
CA MET A 508 -15.65 -18.37 16.73
C MET A 508 -16.90 -18.32 15.83
N LEU A 509 -18.04 -18.86 16.29
CA LEU A 509 -19.31 -18.78 15.57
C LEU A 509 -19.77 -17.32 15.36
N LEU A 510 -19.61 -16.48 16.38
CA LEU A 510 -20.03 -15.07 16.32
C LEU A 510 -19.12 -14.23 15.40
N LEU A 511 -17.81 -14.49 15.36
CA LEU A 511 -16.88 -13.73 14.51
C LEU A 511 -17.00 -14.01 13.02
N LYS A 512 -17.43 -15.22 12.64
CA LYS A 512 -17.44 -15.67 11.24
C LYS A 512 -18.75 -15.40 10.51
N VAL A 513 -19.77 -14.96 11.23
CA VAL A 513 -21.02 -14.49 10.64
C VAL A 513 -20.88 -13.00 10.36
N ASP A 514 -21.51 -12.52 9.29
CA ASP A 514 -21.61 -11.09 9.03
C ASP A 514 -22.20 -10.36 10.26
N ASN A 515 -21.34 -9.65 10.99
CA ASN A 515 -21.61 -9.20 12.35
C ASN A 515 -22.84 -8.29 12.41
N GLU A 516 -23.08 -7.48 11.37
CA GLU A 516 -24.24 -6.58 11.31
C GLU A 516 -25.56 -7.35 11.30
N TYR A 517 -25.60 -8.48 10.61
CA TYR A 517 -26.78 -9.33 10.52
C TYR A 517 -27.08 -10.08 11.83
N VAL A 518 -26.02 -10.54 12.53
CA VAL A 518 -26.15 -11.26 13.80
C VAL A 518 -26.76 -10.39 14.88
N PHE A 519 -26.24 -9.18 15.08
CA PHE A 519 -26.71 -8.30 16.15
C PHE A 519 -28.14 -7.82 15.93
N GLN A 520 -28.56 -7.66 14.67
CA GLN A 520 -29.96 -7.35 14.35
C GLN A 520 -30.91 -8.53 14.58
N LYS A 521 -30.43 -9.77 14.41
CA LYS A 521 -31.30 -10.96 14.40
C LYS A 521 -31.26 -11.81 15.66
N LEU A 522 -30.19 -11.79 16.45
CA LEU A 522 -30.15 -12.49 17.73
C LEU A 522 -31.09 -11.87 18.78
N GLU A 523 -31.72 -10.73 18.48
CA GLU A 523 -32.63 -9.98 19.35
C GLU A 523 -31.94 -9.44 20.61
N TYR A 524 -32.43 -8.29 21.10
CA TYR A 524 -31.92 -7.67 22.32
C TYR A 524 -32.00 -8.60 23.53
N ASP A 525 -33.05 -9.43 23.59
CA ASP A 525 -33.31 -10.32 24.71
C ASP A 525 -32.26 -11.41 24.88
N PHE A 526 -31.65 -11.90 23.78
CA PHE A 526 -30.54 -12.84 23.86
C PHE A 526 -29.35 -12.22 24.60
N PHE A 527 -28.90 -11.03 24.19
CA PHE A 527 -27.77 -10.37 24.84
C PHE A 527 -28.08 -9.98 26.28
N ARG A 528 -29.32 -9.56 26.56
CA ARG A 528 -29.78 -9.24 27.90
C ARG A 528 -29.81 -10.47 28.83
N GLN A 529 -30.26 -11.62 28.33
CA GLN A 529 -30.29 -12.86 29.09
C GLN A 529 -28.90 -13.25 29.59
N TYR A 530 -27.87 -13.03 28.77
CA TYR A 530 -26.49 -13.42 29.10
C TYR A 530 -25.63 -12.28 29.69
N SER A 531 -26.06 -11.02 29.66
CA SER A 531 -25.26 -9.89 30.18
C SER A 531 -25.04 -9.91 31.70
N SER A 532 -25.92 -10.61 32.43
CA SER A 532 -25.80 -10.82 33.89
C SER A 532 -24.82 -11.93 34.26
N ASN A 533 -24.42 -12.78 33.31
CA ASN A 533 -23.47 -13.85 33.55
C ASN A 533 -22.03 -13.32 33.43
N LEU A 534 -21.28 -13.36 34.54
CA LEU A 534 -19.89 -12.91 34.64
C LEU A 534 -18.97 -13.52 33.56
N THR A 535 -19.22 -14.77 33.18
CA THR A 535 -18.41 -15.48 32.19
C THR A 535 -18.83 -15.13 30.77
N ALA A 536 -20.13 -14.94 30.50
CA ALA A 536 -20.60 -14.39 29.23
C ALA A 536 -20.11 -12.95 29.01
N LYS A 537 -19.95 -12.17 30.09
CA LYS A 537 -19.32 -10.84 30.05
C LYS A 537 -17.88 -10.90 29.53
N ALA A 538 -17.11 -11.92 29.91
CA ALA A 538 -15.76 -12.14 29.38
C ALA A 538 -15.78 -12.46 27.87
N LEU A 539 -16.71 -13.30 27.41
CA LEU A 539 -16.94 -13.56 25.98
C LEU A 539 -17.29 -12.25 25.23
N PHE A 540 -18.23 -11.46 25.76
CA PHE A 540 -18.63 -10.19 25.14
C PHE A 540 -17.48 -9.18 25.09
N ASN A 541 -16.62 -9.13 26.10
CA ASN A 541 -15.42 -8.30 26.07
C ASN A 541 -14.42 -8.76 25.00
N ARG A 542 -14.24 -10.08 24.81
CA ARG A 542 -13.40 -10.63 23.73
C ARG A 542 -13.99 -10.34 22.35
N LEU A 543 -15.29 -10.47 22.18
CA LEU A 543 -16.00 -10.08 20.94
C LEU A 543 -15.81 -8.60 20.65
N ARG A 544 -16.02 -7.74 21.65
CA ARG A 544 -15.81 -6.29 21.54
C ARG A 544 -14.39 -5.95 21.08
N ALA A 545 -13.38 -6.63 21.61
CA ALA A 545 -11.98 -6.43 21.20
C ALA A 545 -11.68 -6.90 19.77
N SER A 546 -12.50 -7.81 19.22
CA SER A 546 -12.34 -8.37 17.88
C SER A 546 -13.16 -7.63 16.81
N ILE A 547 -14.12 -6.78 17.20
CA ILE A 547 -14.91 -5.96 16.28
C ILE A 547 -14.08 -4.76 15.82
N THR A 548 -13.69 -4.76 14.54
CA THR A 548 -12.93 -3.66 13.93
C THR A 548 -13.82 -2.61 13.24
N SER A 549 -15.07 -2.96 12.90
CA SER A 549 -16.02 -2.04 12.28
C SER A 549 -16.62 -1.09 13.32
N SER A 550 -16.53 0.22 13.07
CA SER A 550 -17.12 1.25 13.93
C SER A 550 -18.64 1.16 14.00
N GLN A 551 -19.30 0.79 12.89
CA GLN A 551 -20.75 0.58 12.82
C GLN A 551 -21.18 -0.61 13.66
N VAL A 552 -20.48 -1.74 13.53
CA VAL A 552 -20.74 -2.96 14.32
C VAL A 552 -20.43 -2.71 15.80
N SER A 553 -19.39 -1.95 16.11
CA SER A 553 -19.05 -1.56 17.48
C SER A 553 -20.13 -0.66 18.08
N ALA A 554 -20.65 0.30 17.32
CA ALA A 554 -21.77 1.13 17.75
C ALA A 554 -23.04 0.31 18.01
N LEU A 555 -23.38 -0.62 17.11
CA LEU A 555 -24.53 -1.52 17.27
C LEU A 555 -24.35 -2.47 18.47
N PHE A 556 -23.14 -3.02 18.65
CA PHE A 556 -22.79 -3.83 19.82
C PHE A 556 -22.93 -3.02 21.12
N ASN A 557 -22.41 -1.79 21.15
CA ASN A 557 -22.54 -0.93 22.32
C ASN A 557 -24.00 -0.55 22.56
N GLU A 558 -24.79 -0.27 21.52
CA GLU A 558 -26.23 0.02 21.64
C GLU A 558 -27.02 -1.15 22.25
N VAL A 559 -26.73 -2.37 21.82
CA VAL A 559 -27.44 -3.58 22.26
C VAL A 559 -26.93 -4.08 23.63
N VAL A 560 -25.64 -3.92 23.94
CA VAL A 560 -24.98 -4.57 25.09
C VAL A 560 -24.61 -3.60 26.22
N VAL A 561 -24.31 -2.33 25.93
CA VAL A 561 -23.77 -1.34 26.88
C VAL A 561 -24.71 -0.14 26.94
N GLN A 562 -25.64 -0.12 27.90
CA GLN A 562 -26.59 1.00 28.12
C GLN A 562 -25.97 2.38 27.80
N ARG A 563 -26.58 3.13 26.87
CA ARG A 563 -26.04 4.39 26.29
C ARG A 563 -25.48 5.34 27.36
N LYS A 564 -24.16 5.48 27.42
CA LYS A 564 -23.51 6.67 28.02
C LYS A 564 -23.84 7.87 27.14
N GLN A 565 -24.21 8.99 27.75
CA GLN A 565 -24.39 10.26 27.06
C GLN A 565 -23.05 10.99 26.99
N GLN A 566 -22.94 11.94 26.05
CA GLN A 566 -21.72 12.72 25.83
C GLN A 566 -21.96 14.20 26.16
N LEU A 567 -20.98 14.83 26.81
CA LEU A 567 -20.95 16.26 27.12
C LEU A 567 -19.63 16.85 26.64
N LEU A 568 -19.69 17.74 25.65
CA LEU A 568 -18.55 18.47 25.15
C LEU A 568 -18.24 19.65 26.09
N LEU A 569 -17.05 19.66 26.67
CA LEU A 569 -16.57 20.70 27.57
C LEU A 569 -15.93 21.84 26.80
N THR A 570 -16.48 23.05 26.97
CA THR A 570 -15.80 24.28 26.59
C THR A 570 -14.78 24.69 27.66
N PRO A 571 -13.80 25.55 27.34
CA PRO A 571 -12.87 26.09 28.34
C PRO A 571 -13.58 26.74 29.54
N GLU A 572 -14.68 27.45 29.29
CA GLU A 572 -15.47 28.08 30.36
C GLU A 572 -16.12 27.04 31.26
N MET A 573 -16.67 25.96 30.69
CA MET A 573 -17.24 24.85 31.43
C MET A 573 -16.18 24.14 32.30
N ALA A 574 -14.99 23.93 31.76
CA ALA A 574 -13.87 23.31 32.48
C ALA A 574 -13.40 24.20 33.64
N ARG A 575 -13.33 25.52 33.42
CA ARG A 575 -13.06 26.51 34.46
C ARG A 575 -14.11 26.46 35.55
N SER A 576 -15.39 26.39 35.20
CA SER A 576 -16.48 26.33 36.19
C SER A 576 -16.39 25.09 37.09
N LEU A 577 -16.07 23.92 36.51
CA LEU A 577 -15.84 22.71 37.30
C LEU A 577 -14.63 22.87 38.23
N TYR A 578 -13.56 23.50 37.75
CA TYR A 578 -12.38 23.79 38.57
C TYR A 578 -12.70 24.75 39.74
N VAL A 579 -13.44 25.83 39.47
CA VAL A 579 -13.86 26.79 40.51
C VAL A 579 -14.76 26.12 41.53
N ALA A 580 -15.66 25.23 41.10
CA ALA A 580 -16.51 24.47 42.01
C ALA A 580 -15.72 23.60 43.00
N VAL A 581 -14.55 23.08 42.59
CA VAL A 581 -13.63 22.37 43.49
C VAL A 581 -12.94 23.34 44.44
N GLN A 582 -12.43 24.48 43.94
CA GLN A 582 -11.67 25.45 44.74
C GLN A 582 -12.49 26.22 45.78
N ASP A 583 -13.78 26.44 45.51
CA ASP A 583 -14.73 27.10 46.42
C ASP A 583 -14.92 26.33 47.73
N ARG A 584 -14.80 25.00 47.68
CA ARG A 584 -14.93 24.13 48.85
C ARG A 584 -13.55 23.89 49.46
N ARG A 585 -13.18 24.77 50.40
CA ARG A 585 -11.90 24.90 51.16
C ARG A 585 -11.31 23.63 51.82
N GLU A 586 -11.85 22.43 51.58
CA GLU A 586 -11.50 21.20 52.30
C GLU A 586 -10.47 20.31 51.60
N LEU A 587 -10.11 20.59 50.33
CA LEU A 587 -9.13 19.78 49.58
C LEU A 587 -7.74 20.44 49.55
N PRO A 588 -6.63 19.68 49.71
CA PRO A 588 -5.29 20.21 49.55
C PRO A 588 -5.11 20.75 48.13
N ILE A 589 -4.89 22.07 48.03
CA ILE A 589 -4.92 22.86 46.79
C ILE A 589 -3.85 22.45 45.76
N GLU A 590 -2.86 21.66 46.18
CA GLU A 590 -1.69 21.30 45.37
C GLU A 590 -1.96 20.27 44.26
N ARG A 591 -3.14 19.64 44.19
CA ARG A 591 -3.39 18.55 43.23
C ARG A 591 -3.85 18.98 41.84
N VAL A 592 -4.50 20.14 41.71
CA VAL A 592 -5.04 20.59 40.42
C VAL A 592 -4.60 22.03 40.17
N LEU A 593 -3.66 22.22 39.25
CA LEU A 593 -3.11 23.53 38.92
C LEU A 593 -3.75 24.16 37.66
N LYS A 594 -4.45 23.35 36.85
CA LYS A 594 -5.03 23.70 35.54
C LYS A 594 -6.23 22.81 35.21
N TYR A 595 -6.91 23.10 34.10
CA TYR A 595 -8.09 22.39 33.60
C TYR A 595 -8.07 22.21 32.07
N GLY A 596 -6.88 22.15 31.47
CA GLY A 596 -6.67 22.15 30.02
C GLY A 596 -6.48 20.76 29.39
N SER A 597 -6.37 19.71 30.19
CA SER A 597 -6.19 18.33 29.70
C SER A 597 -7.27 17.38 30.22
N ALA A 598 -7.44 16.24 29.54
CA ALA A 598 -8.37 15.19 29.94
C ALA A 598 -8.04 14.61 31.32
N ASP A 599 -6.76 14.51 31.67
CA ASP A 599 -6.31 14.02 32.98
C ASP A 599 -6.63 14.99 34.10
N GLU A 600 -6.41 16.29 33.87
CA GLU A 600 -6.77 17.35 34.82
C GLU A 600 -8.29 17.41 35.06
N VAL A 601 -9.10 17.35 34.00
CA VAL A 601 -10.56 17.29 34.15
C VAL A 601 -11.00 16.01 34.84
N ARG A 602 -10.35 14.86 34.57
CA ARG A 602 -10.63 13.62 35.29
C ARG A 602 -10.33 13.76 36.79
N MET A 603 -9.25 14.44 37.15
CA MET A 603 -8.94 14.74 38.56
C MET A 603 -10.00 15.65 39.19
N ILE A 604 -10.40 16.73 38.51
CA ILE A 604 -11.47 17.63 38.96
C ILE A 604 -12.77 16.87 39.22
N LEU A 605 -13.19 15.99 38.29
CA LEU A 605 -14.41 15.20 38.45
C LEU A 605 -14.32 14.18 39.59
N ASN A 606 -13.14 13.58 39.81
CA ASN A 606 -12.91 12.69 40.95
C ASN A 606 -12.98 13.44 42.29
N ASP A 607 -12.47 14.67 42.34
CA ASP A 607 -12.53 15.52 43.52
C ASP A 607 -13.97 15.98 43.80
N LEU A 608 -14.73 16.38 42.77
CA LEU A 608 -16.17 16.64 42.89
C LEU A 608 -16.95 15.41 43.39
N ALA A 609 -16.63 14.22 42.86
CA ALA A 609 -17.21 12.96 43.32
C ALA A 609 -16.81 12.58 44.75
N ALA A 610 -15.64 13.03 45.22
CA ALA A 610 -15.21 12.86 46.60
C ALA A 610 -15.98 13.80 47.56
N LEU A 611 -16.22 15.05 47.15
CA LEU A 611 -17.02 16.01 47.93
C LEU A 611 -18.44 15.51 48.19
N GLY A 612 -19.06 14.83 47.23
CA GLY A 612 -20.40 14.24 47.39
C GLY A 612 -20.47 13.01 48.32
N ARG A 613 -19.33 12.44 48.75
CA ARG A 613 -19.29 11.27 49.66
C ARG A 613 -19.26 11.66 51.14
N ASN A 614 -18.81 12.86 51.46
CA ASN A 614 -18.87 13.39 52.81
C ASN A 614 -20.28 13.91 53.02
N ASN A 615 -21.11 13.26 53.83
CA ASN A 615 -22.52 13.58 54.12
C ASN A 615 -22.75 14.95 54.83
N ASN A 616 -21.93 15.96 54.51
CA ASN A 616 -22.12 17.33 54.93
C ASN A 616 -23.40 17.87 54.25
N PRO A 617 -24.39 18.42 54.97
CA PRO A 617 -25.61 18.96 54.36
C PRO A 617 -25.34 20.03 53.28
N GLU A 618 -24.17 20.66 53.29
CA GLU A 618 -23.76 21.58 52.23
C GLU A 618 -23.26 20.90 50.93
N SER A 619 -23.07 19.57 50.91
CA SER A 619 -22.56 18.77 49.77
C SER A 619 -23.65 18.01 49.00
N GLU A 620 -24.93 18.17 49.35
CA GLU A 620 -26.08 17.53 48.65
C GLU A 620 -26.09 17.79 47.13
N GLY A 621 -25.41 18.84 46.67
CA GLY A 621 -25.22 19.18 45.27
C GLY A 621 -24.22 18.33 44.47
N TYR A 622 -23.49 17.37 45.06
CA TYR A 622 -22.44 16.60 44.35
C TYR A 622 -22.65 15.07 44.38
N GLN A 623 -23.74 14.62 44.98
CA GLN A 623 -24.12 13.20 44.97
C GLN A 623 -24.42 12.75 43.52
N ASN A 624 -24.03 11.51 43.17
CA ASN A 624 -24.24 10.88 41.85
C ASN A 624 -23.28 11.25 40.70
N ILE A 625 -22.15 11.91 40.98
CA ILE A 625 -21.05 12.04 40.01
C ILE A 625 -20.21 10.75 40.04
N LYS A 626 -20.52 9.77 39.17
CA LYS A 626 -19.81 8.49 39.05
C LYS A 626 -19.85 7.95 37.61
N ASP A 627 -19.06 6.91 37.33
CA ASP A 627 -19.07 6.16 36.07
C ASP A 627 -18.81 7.01 34.80
N PHE A 628 -17.96 8.04 34.92
CA PHE A 628 -17.57 8.92 33.81
C PHE A 628 -16.22 8.56 33.19
N GLU A 629 -16.07 8.84 31.90
CA GLU A 629 -14.80 8.82 31.16
C GLU A 629 -14.53 10.19 30.57
N VAL A 630 -13.26 10.60 30.53
CA VAL A 630 -12.82 11.88 29.96
C VAL A 630 -11.83 11.59 28.83
N SER A 631 -12.11 12.11 27.65
CA SER A 631 -11.26 12.01 26.46
C SER A 631 -11.13 13.37 25.76
N THR A 632 -10.22 13.46 24.78
CA THR A 632 -10.06 14.65 23.94
C THR A 632 -10.68 14.37 22.57
N ALA A 633 -11.65 15.18 22.16
CA ALA A 633 -12.27 15.11 20.85
C ALA A 633 -11.29 15.55 19.74
N ALA A 634 -11.58 15.19 18.48
CA ALA A 634 -10.72 15.49 17.34
C ALA A 634 -10.45 16.99 17.11
N ASN A 635 -11.33 17.86 17.62
CA ASN A 635 -11.17 19.32 17.57
C ASN A 635 -10.39 19.90 18.76
N GLY A 636 -9.84 19.06 19.63
CA GLY A 636 -9.08 19.47 20.82
C GLY A 636 -9.94 19.78 22.05
N ASN A 637 -11.28 19.78 21.93
CA ASN A 637 -12.16 19.97 23.07
C ASN A 637 -12.21 18.72 23.95
N LEU A 638 -12.49 18.89 25.23
CA LEU A 638 -12.62 17.77 26.16
C LEU A 638 -14.03 17.18 26.08
N LEU A 639 -14.15 15.86 26.19
CA LEU A 639 -15.41 15.11 26.11
C LEU A 639 -15.59 14.29 27.38
N ILE A 640 -16.72 14.46 28.06
CA ILE A 640 -17.16 13.59 29.15
C ILE A 640 -18.19 12.61 28.63
N GLU A 641 -17.98 11.32 28.88
CA GLU A 641 -18.98 10.28 28.66
C GLU A 641 -19.46 9.72 30.00
N ALA A 642 -20.74 9.86 30.32
CA ALA A 642 -21.29 9.41 31.60
C ALA A 642 -22.78 9.04 31.49
N PRO A 643 -23.37 8.36 32.49
CA PRO A 643 -24.82 8.20 32.58
C PRO A 643 -25.53 9.57 32.57
N GLY A 644 -26.72 9.64 31.98
CA GLY A 644 -27.42 10.93 31.79
C GLY A 644 -27.66 11.72 33.08
N GLN A 645 -27.91 11.04 34.20
CA GLN A 645 -28.06 11.69 35.52
C GLN A 645 -26.77 12.40 35.98
N THR A 646 -25.61 11.79 35.73
CA THR A 646 -24.31 12.39 36.07
C THR A 646 -24.04 13.63 35.22
N LEU A 647 -24.36 13.60 33.91
CA LEU A 647 -24.18 14.77 33.04
C LEU A 647 -25.09 15.95 33.43
N GLN A 648 -26.35 15.67 33.78
CA GLN A 648 -27.28 16.70 34.24
C GLN A 648 -26.72 17.41 35.49
N LYS A 649 -26.16 16.66 36.43
CA LYS A 649 -25.58 17.23 37.65
C LYS A 649 -24.34 18.08 37.38
N LEU A 650 -23.48 17.63 36.46
CA LEU A 650 -22.32 18.42 36.04
C LEU A 650 -22.74 19.72 35.36
N GLN A 651 -23.80 19.71 34.54
CA GLN A 651 -24.34 20.93 33.93
C GLN A 651 -24.84 21.93 34.97
N GLU A 652 -25.55 21.48 36.01
CA GLU A 652 -25.98 22.34 37.12
C GLU A 652 -24.79 23.02 37.82
N ILE A 653 -23.73 22.25 38.10
CA ILE A 653 -22.50 22.78 38.73
C ILE A 653 -21.83 23.81 37.81
N MET A 654 -21.69 23.51 36.52
CA MET A 654 -21.07 24.42 35.56
C MET A 654 -21.86 25.73 35.43
N THR A 655 -23.20 25.65 35.35
CA THR A 655 -24.06 26.84 35.27
C THR A 655 -23.90 27.73 36.51
N ARG A 656 -23.75 27.14 37.70
CA ARG A 656 -23.55 27.89 38.96
C ARG A 656 -22.25 28.71 38.95
N TYR A 657 -21.16 28.17 38.43
CA TYR A 657 -19.82 28.79 38.47
C TYR A 657 -19.37 29.38 37.11
N ILE A 658 -20.28 29.59 36.15
CA ILE A 658 -19.93 30.03 34.79
C ILE A 658 -19.32 31.44 34.74
N ARG A 659 -19.69 32.29 35.70
CA ARG A 659 -19.20 33.68 35.84
C ARG A 659 -18.13 33.83 36.92
N SER A 660 -17.75 32.73 37.56
CA SER A 660 -16.73 32.71 38.61
C SER A 660 -15.41 32.26 38.02
N GLY A 661 -14.31 32.75 38.58
CA GLY A 661 -12.98 32.27 38.25
C GLY A 661 -12.03 32.40 39.43
N HIS A 662 -11.05 31.50 39.47
CA HIS A 662 -10.11 31.41 40.57
C HIS A 662 -8.75 31.95 40.13
N LEU A 663 -8.27 32.99 40.80
CA LEU A 663 -6.93 33.54 40.65
C LEU A 663 -5.99 32.98 41.71
N ALA A 664 -5.13 32.05 41.29
CA ALA A 664 -4.04 31.60 42.14
C ALA A 664 -3.07 32.75 42.44
N MET A 665 -2.41 32.74 43.61
CA MET A 665 -1.44 33.77 44.00
C MET A 665 -0.32 34.00 42.96
N VAL A 666 0.06 32.96 42.21
CA VAL A 666 1.07 33.04 41.13
C VAL A 666 0.54 33.84 39.93
N MET A 667 -0.77 33.79 39.66
CA MET A 667 -1.41 34.59 38.61
C MET A 667 -1.38 36.08 38.99
N SER A 668 -1.59 36.42 40.26
CA SER A 668 -1.50 37.80 40.76
C SER A 668 -0.14 38.44 40.50
N ALA A 669 0.96 37.70 40.67
CA ALA A 669 2.30 38.18 40.34
C ALA A 669 2.47 38.51 38.86
N SER A 670 1.88 37.70 37.98
CA SER A 670 1.90 37.91 36.53
C SER A 670 1.07 39.14 36.13
N ILE A 671 -0.07 39.35 36.79
CA ILE A 671 -0.92 40.53 36.62
C ILE A 671 -0.17 41.80 37.04
N TYR A 672 0.52 41.82 38.19
CA TYR A 672 1.32 42.98 38.60
C TYR A 672 2.46 43.30 37.62
N LYS A 673 3.09 42.25 37.08
CA LYS A 673 4.15 42.40 36.08
C LYS A 673 3.61 42.96 34.76
N ALA A 674 2.38 42.61 34.40
CA ALA A 674 1.69 43.19 33.24
C ALA A 674 1.44 44.69 33.43
N VAL A 675 0.97 45.10 34.61
CA VAL A 675 0.81 46.53 34.93
C VAL A 675 2.16 47.26 34.89
N LEU A 676 3.21 46.69 35.51
CA LEU A 676 4.57 47.25 35.44
C LEU A 676 5.04 47.43 33.99
N THR A 677 4.74 46.46 33.12
CA THR A 677 5.17 46.51 31.71
C THR A 677 4.38 47.55 30.93
N ALA A 678 3.07 47.65 31.15
CA ALA A 678 2.19 48.55 30.41
C ALA A 678 2.36 50.03 30.82
N TYR A 679 2.58 50.29 32.11
CA TYR A 679 2.61 51.66 32.65
C TYR A 679 4.02 52.13 33.05
N GLY A 680 4.97 51.22 33.22
CA GLY A 680 6.32 51.51 33.67
C GLY A 680 6.41 51.79 35.19
N PRO A 681 7.60 51.62 35.80
CA PRO A 681 7.79 51.73 37.24
C PRO A 681 7.58 53.14 37.79
N GLU A 682 7.72 54.17 36.93
CA GLU A 682 7.63 55.56 37.33
C GLU A 682 6.22 56.16 37.23
N SER A 683 5.26 55.45 36.62
CA SER A 683 3.89 55.93 36.49
C SER A 683 3.18 56.06 37.85
N ASP A 684 2.34 57.07 37.95
CA ASP A 684 1.51 57.29 39.14
C ASP A 684 0.56 56.11 39.39
N ASP A 685 0.03 55.51 38.33
CA ASP A 685 -0.84 54.32 38.40
C ASP A 685 -0.12 53.09 38.96
N TYR A 686 1.11 52.81 38.53
CA TYR A 686 1.88 51.70 39.06
C TYR A 686 2.33 51.97 40.50
N LYS A 687 2.74 53.20 40.82
CA LYS A 687 3.11 53.61 42.19
C LYS A 687 1.93 53.48 43.15
N LEU A 688 0.73 53.89 42.72
CA LEU A 688 -0.51 53.72 43.48
C LEU A 688 -0.86 52.23 43.64
N MET A 689 -0.78 51.42 42.58
CA MET A 689 -0.99 49.98 42.70
C MET A 689 -0.01 49.35 43.71
N GLN A 690 1.25 49.79 43.74
CA GLN A 690 2.26 49.27 44.65
C GLN A 690 2.01 49.64 46.11
N SER A 691 1.42 50.81 46.39
CA SER A 691 1.09 51.25 47.76
C SER A 691 -0.13 50.54 48.36
N LEU A 692 -1.00 49.95 47.53
CA LEU A 692 -2.13 49.15 47.97
C LEU A 692 -1.70 47.82 48.61
N SER A 693 -2.43 47.34 49.62
CA SER A 693 -2.15 46.05 50.25
C SER A 693 -2.77 44.89 49.46
N ASN A 694 -2.11 43.72 49.54
CA ASN A 694 -2.67 42.44 49.11
C ASN A 694 -3.44 41.71 50.22
N ASN A 695 -3.29 42.13 51.48
CA ASN A 695 -3.96 41.54 52.65
C ASN A 695 -4.04 42.57 53.79
N PHE A 696 -5.23 42.78 54.38
CA PHE A 696 -5.34 43.33 55.73
C PHE A 696 -5.69 42.20 56.71
N PRO A 697 -5.22 42.22 57.97
CA PRO A 697 -5.56 41.19 58.96
C PRO A 697 -7.08 41.03 59.17
N ASP A 698 -7.83 42.12 59.02
CA ASP A 698 -9.27 42.18 59.27
C ASP A 698 -10.11 42.38 57.99
N ASP A 699 -9.46 42.49 56.82
CA ASP A 699 -10.13 42.63 55.53
C ASP A 699 -9.40 41.78 54.46
N PRO A 700 -10.02 40.66 54.00
CA PRO A 700 -9.42 39.75 53.03
C PRO A 700 -9.41 40.29 51.60
N THR A 701 -9.91 41.51 51.36
CA THR A 701 -10.04 42.09 50.02
C THR A 701 -8.66 42.40 49.41
N PRO A 702 -8.31 41.83 48.24
CA PRO A 702 -7.00 42.05 47.61
C PRO A 702 -7.00 43.34 46.77
N TYR A 703 -7.07 44.50 47.42
CA TYR A 703 -7.18 45.82 46.77
C TYR A 703 -6.16 46.05 45.67
N LYS A 704 -4.92 45.64 45.89
CA LYS A 704 -3.85 45.73 44.89
C LYS A 704 -4.09 44.85 43.66
N LEU A 705 -4.66 43.66 43.81
CA LEU A 705 -5.06 42.80 42.69
C LEU A 705 -6.22 43.38 41.90
N ILE A 706 -7.25 43.87 42.60
CA ILE A 706 -8.43 44.48 41.99
C ILE A 706 -8.03 45.73 41.19
N TYR A 707 -7.19 46.59 41.77
CA TYR A 707 -6.69 47.77 41.08
C TYR A 707 -5.81 47.42 39.88
N ALA A 708 -4.96 46.39 40.00
CA ALA A 708 -4.15 45.90 38.87
C ALA A 708 -5.02 45.39 37.72
N LEU A 709 -6.08 44.63 38.01
CA LEU A 709 -7.04 44.16 37.02
C LEU A 709 -7.77 45.33 36.34
N LYS A 710 -8.17 46.35 37.11
CA LYS A 710 -8.79 47.57 36.57
C LYS A 710 -7.86 48.30 35.59
N LEU A 711 -6.58 48.48 35.94
CA LEU A 711 -5.58 49.09 35.04
C LEU A 711 -5.40 48.29 33.75
N LEU A 712 -5.60 46.97 33.78
CA LEU A 712 -5.51 46.11 32.61
C LEU A 712 -6.83 46.02 31.81
N GLY A 713 -7.81 46.87 32.11
CA GLY A 713 -9.08 46.93 31.40
C GLY A 713 -10.07 45.81 31.78
N VAL A 714 -9.84 45.09 32.88
CA VAL A 714 -10.80 44.12 33.43
C VAL A 714 -11.80 44.90 34.28
N HIS A 715 -13.04 45.01 33.79
CA HIS A 715 -14.10 45.70 34.50
C HIS A 715 -14.70 44.79 35.56
N ILE A 716 -14.21 44.96 36.78
CA ILE A 716 -14.87 44.47 37.99
C ILE A 716 -15.95 45.52 38.33
N PRO A 717 -17.24 45.15 38.43
CA PRO A 717 -18.35 46.10 38.61
C PRO A 717 -18.04 47.18 39.67
N GLU A 718 -18.11 48.46 39.28
CA GLU A 718 -17.60 49.60 40.09
C GLU A 718 -18.46 49.97 41.31
N GLU A 719 -19.62 49.33 41.48
CA GLU A 719 -20.59 49.63 42.55
C GLU A 719 -19.98 49.45 43.96
N ASP A 720 -18.85 48.75 44.05
CA ASP A 720 -18.18 48.43 45.30
C ASP A 720 -16.87 49.21 45.56
N ILE A 721 -16.37 50.09 44.66
CA ILE A 721 -15.04 50.74 44.83
C ILE A 721 -15.11 52.29 44.82
N ARG A 722 -14.82 52.97 45.94
CA ARG A 722 -14.64 54.44 45.97
C ARG A 722 -13.23 54.86 46.43
N TYR A 723 -12.63 55.81 45.70
CA TYR A 723 -11.35 56.41 46.07
C TYR A 723 -11.56 57.55 47.09
N ASN A 724 -11.01 57.41 48.30
CA ASN A 724 -11.11 58.43 49.33
C ASN A 724 -9.90 59.37 49.24
N ASN A 725 -10.08 60.53 48.60
CA ASN A 725 -9.05 61.56 48.41
C ASN A 725 -8.40 62.04 49.73
N THR A 726 -9.10 61.95 50.86
CA THR A 726 -8.62 62.42 52.16
C THR A 726 -7.68 61.45 52.87
N LYS A 727 -7.81 60.14 52.60
CA LYS A 727 -6.98 59.09 53.21
C LYS A 727 -5.95 58.50 52.25
N ASN A 728 -5.98 58.94 50.99
CA ASN A 728 -5.17 58.40 49.91
C ASN A 728 -5.27 56.85 49.82
N ASN A 729 -6.47 56.32 50.08
CA ASN A 729 -6.77 54.89 50.11
C ASN A 729 -8.18 54.64 49.53
N LEU A 730 -8.39 53.42 49.01
CA LEU A 730 -9.69 52.95 48.51
C LEU A 730 -10.53 52.48 49.71
N GLU A 731 -11.80 52.90 49.79
CA GLU A 731 -12.76 52.42 50.79
C GLU A 731 -13.94 51.73 50.09
N TYR A 732 -14.33 50.55 50.57
CA TYR A 732 -15.49 49.78 50.10
C TYR A 732 -16.74 50.09 50.93
N LYS A 733 -17.92 50.10 50.28
CA LYS A 733 -19.21 50.08 50.99
C LYS A 733 -19.59 48.63 51.28
N THR A 734 -19.53 48.23 52.55
CA THR A 734 -20.17 46.99 53.00
C THR A 734 -21.67 47.21 53.16
N ASP A 735 -22.49 46.73 52.21
CA ASP A 735 -23.92 46.47 52.47
C ASP A 735 -24.06 45.02 52.96
N GLU A 736 -24.66 44.81 54.14
CA GLU A 736 -24.62 43.54 54.87
C GLU A 736 -25.43 42.38 54.25
N ASN A 737 -26.06 42.53 53.08
CA ASN A 737 -27.05 41.55 52.58
C ASN A 737 -26.90 41.07 51.13
N THR A 738 -25.78 41.35 50.47
CA THR A 738 -25.49 40.76 49.15
C THR A 738 -24.03 40.29 49.12
N ASN A 739 -23.80 39.02 48.76
CA ASN A 739 -22.46 38.52 48.39
C ASN A 739 -22.04 39.22 47.08
N ASN A 740 -21.64 40.49 47.20
CA ASN A 740 -21.26 41.38 46.12
C ASN A 740 -19.87 41.01 45.65
N GLY A 741 -19.74 40.17 44.61
CA GLY A 741 -18.59 40.09 43.67
C GLY A 741 -17.16 40.06 44.23
N LEU A 742 -16.99 39.99 45.54
CA LEU A 742 -15.75 40.26 46.25
C LEU A 742 -14.88 39.03 46.17
N PRO A 743 -13.57 39.19 46.00
CA PRO A 743 -12.68 38.04 45.94
C PRO A 743 -12.68 37.30 47.29
N ASN A 744 -13.45 36.23 47.40
CA ASN A 744 -13.42 35.38 48.58
C ASN A 744 -12.09 34.62 48.57
N LYS A 745 -11.42 34.55 49.73
CA LYS A 745 -10.22 33.73 49.88
C LYS A 745 -10.61 32.26 49.67
N GLY A 746 -10.39 31.76 48.45
CA GLY A 746 -10.60 30.37 48.07
C GLY A 746 -9.22 29.71 48.05
N GLY A 747 -9.03 28.63 48.82
CA GLY A 747 -7.75 27.93 48.87
C GLY A 747 -6.49 28.83 48.87
N SER A 748 -5.56 28.58 47.95
CA SER A 748 -4.29 29.33 47.79
C SER A 748 -4.43 30.55 46.86
N GLY A 749 -5.62 31.14 46.76
CA GLY A 749 -5.95 32.20 45.81
C GLY A 749 -7.24 32.96 46.14
N PHE A 750 -7.82 33.57 45.10
CA PHE A 750 -9.00 34.40 45.20
C PHE A 750 -10.05 33.95 44.17
N ILE A 751 -11.30 33.75 44.60
CA ILE A 751 -12.41 33.49 43.68
C ILE A 751 -13.07 34.83 43.37
N ILE A 752 -13.04 35.26 42.11
CA ILE A 752 -13.76 36.45 41.68
C ILE A 752 -15.05 36.02 40.98
N ASP A 753 -16.17 36.51 41.50
CA ASP A 753 -17.49 36.28 40.95
C ASP A 753 -17.93 37.40 40.00
N ASN A 754 -18.92 37.11 39.16
CA ASN A 754 -19.56 38.07 38.25
C ASN A 754 -18.64 38.74 37.21
N ILE A 755 -17.49 38.14 36.90
CA ILE A 755 -16.66 38.60 35.77
C ILE A 755 -17.27 38.09 34.46
N ASP A 756 -17.36 38.98 33.46
CA ASP A 756 -17.73 38.59 32.10
C ASP A 756 -16.75 37.52 31.60
N PRO A 757 -17.21 36.34 31.12
CA PRO A 757 -16.33 35.31 30.56
C PRO A 757 -15.29 35.80 29.55
N ARG A 758 -15.59 36.89 28.80
CA ARG A 758 -14.63 37.53 27.88
C ARG A 758 -13.47 38.22 28.58
N GLN A 759 -13.69 38.77 29.77
CA GLN A 759 -12.66 39.38 30.57
C GLN A 759 -11.79 38.34 31.29
N TRP A 760 -12.36 37.18 31.64
CA TRP A 760 -11.56 36.06 32.12
C TRP A 760 -10.50 35.63 31.12
N ARG A 761 -10.83 35.65 29.84
CA ARG A 761 -9.87 35.39 28.77
C ARG A 761 -8.72 36.39 28.77
N ILE A 762 -8.98 37.68 29.04
CA ILE A 762 -7.92 38.70 29.19
C ILE A 762 -7.00 38.34 30.36
N ILE A 763 -7.56 37.93 31.50
CA ILE A 763 -6.77 37.54 32.67
C ILE A 763 -5.93 36.28 32.39
N GLU A 764 -6.52 35.28 31.74
CA GLU A 764 -5.82 34.06 31.31
C GLU A 764 -4.70 34.40 30.32
N GLU A 765 -4.95 35.25 29.32
CA GLU A 765 -3.95 35.68 28.35
C GLU A 765 -2.80 36.46 29.01
N ILE A 766 -3.10 37.37 29.94
CA ILE A 766 -2.10 38.15 30.69
C ILE A 766 -1.25 37.24 31.57
N THR A 767 -1.89 36.36 32.32
CA THR A 767 -1.20 35.44 33.24
C THR A 767 -0.35 34.45 32.46
N GLU A 768 -0.85 33.95 31.33
CA GLU A 768 -0.09 33.06 30.45
C GLU A 768 1.09 33.78 29.79
N PHE A 769 0.89 34.99 29.26
CA PHE A 769 1.92 35.79 28.60
C PHE A 769 3.11 36.08 29.53
N HIS A 770 2.84 36.39 30.80
CA HIS A 770 3.89 36.74 31.77
C HIS A 770 4.45 35.54 32.55
N ALA A 771 3.71 34.43 32.71
CA ALA A 771 4.18 33.24 33.43
C ALA A 771 5.02 32.28 32.56
N ASN A 772 4.85 32.29 31.24
CA ASN A 772 5.46 31.28 30.34
C ASN A 772 6.57 31.83 29.41
N ARG A 773 7.07 33.04 29.67
CA ARG A 773 8.09 33.71 28.85
C ARG A 773 9.51 33.24 29.22
N PHE A 774 10.14 32.44 28.35
CA PHE A 774 11.54 32.00 28.48
C PHE A 774 12.42 32.65 27.40
N VAL A 775 13.55 33.22 27.82
CA VAL A 775 14.51 33.85 26.89
C VAL A 775 15.49 32.81 26.38
N ILE A 776 15.45 32.52 25.08
CA ILE A 776 16.49 31.75 24.40
C ILE A 776 17.58 32.75 23.98
N SER A 777 18.66 32.79 24.77
CA SER A 777 19.86 33.53 24.41
C SER A 777 20.58 32.88 23.23
N SER A 778 21.43 33.64 22.54
CA SER A 778 22.26 33.15 21.44
C SER A 778 23.11 31.93 21.83
N GLY A 779 23.56 31.86 23.08
CA GLY A 779 24.29 30.70 23.60
C GLY A 779 23.42 29.43 23.66
N ILE A 780 22.17 29.54 24.11
CA ILE A 780 21.24 28.40 24.16
C ILE A 780 20.89 27.95 22.73
N GLU A 781 20.64 28.90 21.82
CA GLU A 781 20.38 28.61 20.40
C GLU A 781 21.53 27.83 19.76
N GLN A 782 22.78 28.25 19.98
CA GLN A 782 23.96 27.54 19.46
C GLN A 782 24.09 26.14 20.03
N THR A 783 23.82 25.95 21.33
CA THR A 783 23.82 24.62 21.95
C THR A 783 22.77 23.72 21.31
N LEU A 784 21.56 24.21 21.05
CA LEU A 784 20.48 23.42 20.43
C LEU A 784 20.84 22.98 19.00
N TYR A 785 21.40 23.87 18.18
CA TYR A 785 21.86 23.50 16.84
C TYR A 785 23.02 22.52 16.85
N HIS A 786 23.97 22.68 17.78
CA HIS A 786 25.07 21.75 17.92
C HIS A 786 24.60 20.32 18.21
N GLN A 787 23.58 20.17 19.07
CA GLN A 787 23.01 18.86 19.40
C GLN A 787 22.36 18.18 18.18
N ILE A 788 21.60 18.92 17.39
CA ILE A 788 20.95 18.35 16.20
C ILE A 788 21.99 17.96 15.14
N ASN A 789 23.09 18.71 15.06
CA ASN A 789 24.19 18.38 14.18
C ASN A 789 24.91 17.10 14.61
N GLN A 790 25.06 16.85 15.93
CA GLN A 790 25.60 15.59 16.45
C GLN A 790 24.69 14.39 16.17
N LEU A 791 23.37 14.61 16.10
CA LEU A 791 22.37 13.58 15.79
C LEU A 791 22.24 13.27 14.28
N GLN A 792 23.16 13.77 13.44
CA GLN A 792 23.15 13.61 11.96
C GLN A 792 21.87 14.10 11.26
N ALA A 793 21.03 14.91 11.93
CA ALA A 793 19.81 15.48 11.37
C ALA A 793 20.04 16.80 10.60
N ASN A 794 21.29 17.10 10.23
CA ASN A 794 21.72 18.30 9.48
C ASN A 794 20.89 18.55 8.22
N ASN A 795 20.51 17.49 7.52
CA ASN A 795 19.75 17.56 6.28
C ASN A 795 18.30 18.05 6.48
N VAL A 796 17.79 18.01 7.71
CA VAL A 796 16.46 18.52 8.07
C VAL A 796 16.52 20.02 8.36
N LEU A 797 17.48 20.48 9.16
CA LEU A 797 17.65 21.91 9.48
C LEU A 797 18.13 22.74 8.26
N ALA A 798 18.90 22.15 7.35
CA ALA A 798 19.41 22.83 6.15
C ALA A 798 18.30 23.29 5.19
N ARG A 799 17.08 22.77 5.32
CA ARG A 799 15.92 23.13 4.48
C ARG A 799 15.27 24.44 4.88
N TYR A 800 15.54 24.93 6.10
CA TYR A 800 14.98 26.16 6.62
C TYR A 800 15.96 27.31 6.38
N THR A 801 15.47 28.45 5.89
CA THR A 801 16.32 29.59 5.51
C THR A 801 16.39 30.66 6.61
N SER A 802 15.36 30.81 7.42
CA SER A 802 15.34 31.79 8.51
C SER A 802 15.89 31.22 9.82
N ARG A 803 16.50 32.10 10.64
CA ARG A 803 17.02 31.76 11.97
C ARG A 803 15.90 31.30 12.92
N LYS A 804 14.70 31.85 12.77
CA LYS A 804 13.50 31.48 13.52
C LYS A 804 13.05 30.06 13.19
N ASP A 805 12.87 29.75 11.91
CA ASP A 805 12.33 28.44 11.48
C ASP A 805 13.31 27.31 11.80
N LYS A 806 14.62 27.59 11.74
CA LYS A 806 15.65 26.64 12.19
C LYS A 806 15.53 26.34 13.67
N LEU A 807 15.35 27.36 14.51
CA LEU A 807 15.20 27.18 15.96
C LEU A 807 13.88 26.46 16.28
N GLU A 808 12.82 26.76 15.54
CA GLU A 808 11.52 26.13 15.69
C GLU A 808 11.58 24.62 15.37
N ALA A 809 12.16 24.26 14.21
CA ALA A 809 12.41 22.88 13.83
C ALA A 809 13.33 22.17 14.84
N ALA A 810 14.30 22.89 15.40
CA ALA A 810 15.20 22.35 16.39
C ALA A 810 14.50 21.95 17.71
N LEU A 811 13.64 22.83 18.22
CA LEU A 811 12.85 22.57 19.43
C LEU A 811 11.89 21.38 19.21
N ILE A 812 11.24 21.29 18.05
CA ILE A 812 10.34 20.17 17.70
C ILE A 812 11.11 18.84 17.67
N LEU A 813 12.29 18.80 17.03
CA LEU A 813 13.11 17.58 16.94
C LEU A 813 13.59 17.10 18.31
N LEU A 814 13.75 18.02 19.26
CA LEU A 814 14.11 17.71 20.65
C LEU A 814 12.90 17.36 21.53
N GLY A 815 11.69 17.29 20.94
CA GLY A 815 10.46 16.96 21.64
C GLY A 815 9.95 18.09 22.54
N ILE A 816 10.43 19.32 22.35
CA ILE A 816 10.06 20.47 23.18
C ILE A 816 8.77 21.08 22.64
N GLN A 817 7.72 21.05 23.46
CA GLN A 817 6.45 21.65 23.10
C GLN A 817 6.41 23.13 23.47
N PHE A 818 6.05 23.98 22.53
CA PHE A 818 5.89 25.41 22.76
C PHE A 818 4.69 25.94 21.96
N ARG A 819 4.07 27.02 22.46
CA ARG A 819 2.92 27.65 21.81
C ARG A 819 3.35 28.68 20.78
N ARG A 820 4.40 29.45 21.10
CA ARG A 820 4.84 30.58 20.29
C ARG A 820 6.34 30.81 20.47
N LEU A 821 6.98 31.27 19.39
CA LEU A 821 8.37 31.70 19.35
C LEU A 821 8.42 33.07 18.67
N ASP A 822 8.83 34.11 19.40
CA ASP A 822 9.00 35.47 18.86
C ASP A 822 10.49 35.82 18.81
N PHE A 823 10.88 36.69 17.88
CA PHE A 823 12.22 37.26 17.80
C PHE A 823 12.16 38.73 18.23
N ASP A 824 12.92 39.07 19.26
CA ASP A 824 13.08 40.45 19.72
C ASP A 824 14.30 41.05 19.01
N ALA A 825 14.03 41.98 18.09
CA ALA A 825 15.06 42.63 17.27
C ALA A 825 15.97 43.57 18.09
N GLU A 826 15.48 44.13 19.19
CA GLU A 826 16.26 45.06 20.02
C GLU A 826 17.30 44.32 20.86
N THR A 827 16.92 43.15 21.40
CA THR A 827 17.79 42.33 22.23
C THR A 827 18.52 41.22 21.47
N ASN A 828 18.16 40.99 20.20
CA ASN A 828 18.66 39.92 19.33
C ASN A 828 18.50 38.51 19.94
N GLN A 829 17.39 38.31 20.67
CA GLN A 829 17.06 37.08 21.39
C GLN A 829 15.71 36.53 20.95
N PHE A 830 15.52 35.23 21.15
CA PHE A 830 14.22 34.61 20.91
C PHE A 830 13.46 34.49 22.23
N MET A 831 12.17 34.85 22.19
CA MET A 831 11.23 34.68 23.28
C MET A 831 10.40 33.42 23.03
N LEU A 832 10.67 32.38 23.81
CA LEU A 832 9.94 31.13 23.76
C LEU A 832 8.80 31.15 24.79
N TYR A 833 7.60 30.86 24.33
CA TYR A 833 6.42 30.73 25.18
C TYR A 833 6.10 29.24 25.34
N ALA A 834 6.62 28.66 26.40
CA ALA A 834 6.50 27.23 26.74
C ALA A 834 6.11 27.07 28.21
N ASN A 835 5.46 25.97 28.57
CA ASN A 835 5.11 25.71 29.96
C ASN A 835 6.38 25.49 30.82
N GLN A 836 6.25 25.52 32.15
CA GLN A 836 7.39 25.40 33.06
C GLN A 836 8.18 24.09 32.91
N GLU A 837 7.52 22.98 32.56
CA GLU A 837 8.18 21.68 32.34
C GLU A 837 9.10 21.73 31.12
N GLU A 838 8.61 22.29 30.02
CA GLU A 838 9.35 22.45 28.77
C GLU A 838 10.50 23.46 28.92
N GLN A 839 10.30 24.52 29.70
CA GLN A 839 11.38 25.44 30.08
C GLN A 839 12.46 24.74 30.92
N ALA A 840 12.06 23.84 31.83
CA ALA A 840 13.00 23.04 32.62
C ALA A 840 13.80 22.07 31.75
N LYS A 841 13.18 21.47 30.72
CA LYS A 841 13.87 20.64 29.71
C LYS A 841 14.96 21.44 29.00
N ILE A 842 14.66 22.66 28.54
CA ILE A 842 15.64 23.54 27.88
C ILE A 842 16.79 23.93 28.83
N LYS A 843 16.47 24.30 30.07
CA LYS A 843 17.48 24.64 31.08
C LYS A 843 18.38 23.45 31.40
N LYS A 844 17.80 22.25 31.53
CA LYS A 844 18.54 21.01 31.77
C LYS A 844 19.44 20.65 30.58
N ILE A 845 18.98 20.83 29.34
CA ILE A 845 19.83 20.69 28.14
C ILE A 845 21.02 21.66 28.21
N LYS A 846 20.78 22.94 28.52
CA LYS A 846 21.86 23.93 28.68
C LYS A 846 22.87 23.52 29.75
N ASP A 847 22.39 23.10 30.92
CA ASP A 847 23.24 22.77 32.07
C ASP A 847 24.06 21.49 31.85
N ILE A 848 23.53 20.52 31.08
CA ILE A 848 24.26 19.30 30.70
C ILE A 848 25.49 19.62 29.83
N PHE A 849 25.42 20.68 29.01
CA PHE A 849 26.45 20.97 28.00
C PHE A 849 27.29 22.21 28.28
N ALA A 850 26.97 23.00 29.30
CA ALA A 850 27.75 24.16 29.73
C ALA A 850 28.95 23.83 30.64
N GLY A 851 29.15 22.57 31.04
CA GLY A 851 30.29 22.15 31.86
C GLY A 851 31.58 22.03 31.04
N SER A 852 32.53 22.92 31.28
CA SER A 852 33.85 22.96 30.61
C SER A 852 34.80 21.79 30.95
N ASP A 853 34.39 20.83 31.77
CA ASP A 853 35.24 19.72 32.24
C ASP A 853 34.82 18.32 31.74
N ALA A 854 33.81 18.21 30.87
CA ALA A 854 33.25 16.90 30.48
C ALA A 854 34.15 16.03 29.56
N PHE A 855 35.33 16.51 29.13
CA PHE A 855 36.30 15.72 28.36
C PHE A 855 37.77 15.92 28.78
N GLY A 856 38.04 16.48 29.96
CA GLY A 856 39.40 16.76 30.43
C GLY A 856 39.81 15.93 31.65
N ILE A 857 40.35 14.73 31.45
CA ILE A 857 41.22 14.09 32.47
C ILE A 857 42.60 13.88 31.81
N PRO A 858 43.71 14.34 32.42
CA PRO A 858 45.04 14.11 31.88
C PRO A 858 45.42 12.64 32.06
N PHE A 859 45.78 11.96 30.97
CA PHE A 859 46.37 10.63 31.03
C PHE A 859 47.76 10.70 31.67
N ASN A 860 47.97 9.95 32.75
CA ASN A 860 49.31 9.66 33.27
C ASN A 860 50.01 8.62 32.35
N ASN A 861 51.33 8.73 32.26
CA ASN A 861 52.18 8.19 31.19
C ASN A 861 52.41 6.66 31.16
N GLU A 862 51.58 5.80 31.77
CA GLU A 862 51.90 4.35 31.87
C GLU A 862 51.04 3.38 31.06
N ASP A 863 49.87 3.76 30.50
CA ASP A 863 49.00 2.80 29.79
C ASP A 863 48.88 3.02 28.27
N ARG A 864 50.02 3.07 27.57
CA ARG A 864 50.06 3.23 26.10
C ARG A 864 50.02 1.95 25.27
N GLN A 865 49.67 0.78 25.84
CA GLN A 865 49.75 -0.49 25.09
C GLN A 865 48.44 -1.20 24.73
N TYR A 866 47.27 -0.71 25.10
CA TYR A 866 46.01 -1.34 24.70
C TYR A 866 44.95 -0.34 24.23
N THR A 867 45.06 0.14 22.99
CA THR A 867 43.93 0.66 22.18
C THR A 867 44.40 0.97 20.75
N ARG A 868 44.55 -0.09 19.95
CA ARG A 868 44.33 -0.03 18.50
C ARG A 868 43.19 -1.02 18.24
N ASN A 869 42.09 -0.54 17.65
CA ASN A 869 40.83 -1.24 17.33
C ASN A 869 39.68 -0.97 18.31
N TYR A 870 39.08 0.22 18.22
CA TYR A 870 37.67 0.40 18.57
C TYR A 870 37.07 1.49 17.66
N THR A 871 36.09 1.13 16.85
CA THR A 871 35.27 2.05 16.05
C THR A 871 33.90 2.13 16.74
N PRO A 872 33.30 3.32 16.97
CA PRO A 872 32.00 3.38 17.64
C PRO A 872 30.89 2.85 16.72
N GLN A 873 30.05 1.96 17.23
CA GLN A 873 28.87 1.50 16.49
C GLN A 873 27.78 2.59 16.48
N LEU A 874 27.13 2.70 15.32
CA LEU A 874 26.06 3.61 14.96
C LEU A 874 24.79 3.33 15.81
N ILE A 875 24.24 4.34 16.48
CA ILE A 875 22.92 4.23 17.16
C ILE A 875 21.89 4.96 16.29
N VAL A 876 20.89 4.23 15.79
CA VAL A 876 19.79 4.78 14.98
C VAL A 876 18.49 4.65 15.78
N PRO A 877 17.77 5.75 16.07
CA PRO A 877 16.50 5.70 16.80
C PRO A 877 15.36 5.15 15.92
N TYR A 878 14.38 4.48 16.55
CA TYR A 878 13.19 3.97 15.86
C TYR A 878 12.15 5.09 15.61
N PRO A 879 11.29 4.95 14.58
CA PRO A 879 10.21 5.91 14.32
C PRO A 879 9.29 6.07 15.54
N GLY A 880 9.16 7.30 16.04
CA GLY A 880 8.29 7.66 17.17
C GLY A 880 9.00 7.70 18.54
N GLN A 881 10.30 7.43 18.62
CA GLN A 881 11.06 7.54 19.86
C GLN A 881 11.42 8.99 20.17
N ASN A 882 11.06 9.48 21.37
CA ASN A 882 11.45 10.79 21.86
C ASN A 882 12.97 10.84 22.09
N LEU A 883 13.63 11.75 21.39
CA LEU A 883 15.09 11.92 21.41
C LEU A 883 15.60 12.44 22.76
N TYR A 884 14.78 13.16 23.53
CA TYR A 884 15.12 13.59 24.88
C TYR A 884 15.33 12.40 25.83
N ASP A 885 14.43 11.41 25.77
CA ASP A 885 14.48 10.23 26.62
C ASP A 885 15.69 9.33 26.27
N LEU A 886 16.11 9.36 24.99
CA LEU A 886 17.32 8.68 24.52
C LEU A 886 18.59 9.30 25.12
N VAL A 887 18.65 10.63 25.20
CA VAL A 887 19.78 11.37 25.80
C VAL A 887 19.83 11.17 27.32
N GLU A 888 18.67 11.08 27.99
CA GLU A 888 18.62 10.81 29.43
C GLU A 888 19.04 9.37 29.79
N GLY A 889 18.71 8.40 28.93
CA GLY A 889 19.07 6.98 29.11
C GLY A 889 20.57 6.67 29.09
N ILE A 890 21.41 7.57 28.56
CA ILE A 890 22.87 7.40 28.49
C ILE A 890 23.53 7.50 29.89
N LYS A 891 22.85 8.08 30.89
CA LYS A 891 23.45 8.34 32.22
C LYS A 891 23.37 7.20 33.26
N TRP A 892 22.77 6.04 32.94
CA TRP A 892 22.54 4.97 33.94
C TRP A 892 23.14 3.59 33.59
N GLY A 893 24.01 3.53 32.60
CA GLY A 893 24.61 2.27 32.13
C GLY A 893 26.11 2.17 32.33
N GLN A 894 26.64 2.40 33.53
CA GLN A 894 27.91 1.85 34.04
C GLN A 894 28.28 2.52 35.37
N ILE A 895 28.15 1.78 36.48
CA ILE A 895 29.05 1.69 37.65
C ILE A 895 28.38 0.71 38.63
N SER A 896 28.98 -0.46 38.81
CA SER A 896 28.93 -1.23 40.06
C SER A 896 30.21 -2.06 40.14
N PRO A 897 31.13 -1.76 41.07
CA PRO A 897 32.35 -2.53 41.25
C PRO A 897 32.06 -3.81 42.04
N SER A 898 32.52 -4.94 41.51
CA SER A 898 32.65 -6.20 42.21
C SER A 898 33.74 -6.11 43.28
N SER A 899 33.43 -6.47 44.51
CA SER A 899 34.43 -6.93 45.48
C SER A 899 34.03 -8.29 46.03
N SER A 900 34.97 -9.22 45.93
CA SER A 900 34.94 -10.58 46.46
C SER A 900 35.28 -10.61 47.95
N THR A 901 34.68 -11.52 48.72
CA THR A 901 35.37 -12.51 49.59
C THR A 901 34.34 -13.34 50.38
N GLY A 902 34.55 -14.67 50.42
CA GLY A 902 33.78 -15.58 51.29
C GLY A 902 33.82 -17.03 50.84
N ARG A 903 34.74 -17.82 51.41
CA ARG A 903 35.02 -19.24 51.14
C ARG A 903 34.04 -20.20 51.85
N VAL A 904 34.12 -21.47 51.39
CA VAL A 904 33.72 -22.76 52.00
C VAL A 904 32.27 -23.14 51.73
N GLY A 905 31.89 -24.29 51.17
CA GLY A 905 32.54 -25.54 50.77
C GLY A 905 31.42 -26.60 50.69
N GLY A 906 31.47 -27.54 49.74
CA GLY A 906 30.47 -28.62 49.70
C GLY A 906 30.33 -29.27 48.32
N THR A 907 30.77 -30.51 48.25
CA THR A 907 30.87 -31.41 47.10
C THR A 907 29.56 -32.12 46.72
N ILE A 908 29.55 -32.70 45.50
CA ILE A 908 28.86 -33.94 45.03
C ILE A 908 27.78 -33.78 43.94
N ASN A 909 28.14 -34.32 42.77
CA ASN A 909 27.45 -35.14 41.76
C ASN A 909 26.22 -34.70 40.94
N ASP A 910 26.44 -34.90 39.62
CA ASP A 910 25.64 -35.64 38.63
C ASP A 910 24.25 -35.14 38.17
N SER A 911 24.25 -34.77 36.88
CA SER A 911 23.38 -35.31 35.81
C SER A 911 21.95 -34.79 35.62
N ILE A 912 21.60 -34.75 34.32
CA ILE A 912 20.28 -34.61 33.66
C ILE A 912 19.90 -33.18 33.22
N PRO A 913 19.68 -32.95 31.90
CA PRO A 913 19.12 -31.70 31.39
C PRO A 913 17.59 -31.77 31.34
N GLN A 914 16.92 -30.81 31.96
CA GLN A 914 15.49 -30.54 31.74
C GLN A 914 15.26 -29.17 31.12
N GLN A 915 14.36 -29.22 30.14
CA GLN A 915 13.48 -28.19 29.59
C GLN A 915 13.13 -27.07 30.58
N PHE A 916 12.99 -25.83 30.11
CA PHE A 916 11.69 -25.12 30.06
C PHE A 916 11.79 -23.77 29.34
N ALA A 917 10.76 -23.52 28.53
CA ALA A 917 10.06 -22.28 28.18
C ALA A 917 10.75 -20.91 28.28
N SER A 918 10.56 -20.11 27.22
CA SER A 918 10.00 -18.77 27.37
C SER A 918 9.20 -18.35 26.14
N THR A 919 7.88 -18.31 26.34
CA THR A 919 6.86 -17.66 25.53
C THR A 919 7.05 -16.15 25.61
N THR A 920 7.09 -15.45 24.47
CA THR A 920 6.90 -13.99 24.45
C THR A 920 5.96 -13.62 23.31
N GLN A 921 4.77 -13.17 23.72
CA GLN A 921 3.77 -12.52 22.89
C GLN A 921 4.39 -11.32 22.16
N ARG A 922 4.12 -11.18 20.86
CA ARG A 922 4.27 -9.90 20.15
C ARG A 922 2.97 -9.52 19.47
N THR A 923 2.60 -8.29 19.81
CA THR A 923 1.45 -7.49 19.41
C THR A 923 1.36 -7.30 17.90
N SER A 924 0.15 -7.49 17.39
CA SER A 924 -0.29 -7.17 16.02
C SER A 924 -0.22 -5.67 15.74
N ALA A 925 0.42 -5.30 14.63
CA ALA A 925 0.35 -3.96 14.03
C ALA A 925 -0.86 -3.89 13.06
N PRO A 926 -1.39 -2.69 12.75
CA PRO A 926 -2.57 -2.55 11.90
C PRO A 926 -2.24 -2.75 10.41
N ILE A 927 -3.17 -3.43 9.72
CA ILE A 927 -3.18 -3.71 8.28
C ILE A 927 -3.52 -2.42 7.53
N ASN A 928 -2.60 -1.92 6.71
CA ASN A 928 -2.88 -0.90 5.69
C ASN A 928 -3.29 -1.59 4.38
N VAL A 929 -4.40 -1.13 3.83
CA VAL A 929 -4.95 -1.50 2.52
C VAL A 929 -4.08 -0.90 1.42
N TYR A 930 -3.34 -1.74 0.68
CA TYR A 930 -2.66 -1.31 -0.56
C TYR A 930 -3.56 -1.57 -1.78
N ARG A 931 -4.05 -0.48 -2.37
CA ARG A 931 -4.48 -0.46 -3.79
C ARG A 931 -3.23 -0.51 -4.66
N GLY A 932 -3.31 -1.28 -5.75
CA GLY A 932 -2.20 -1.51 -6.68
C GLY A 932 -1.60 -0.21 -7.22
N THR A 933 -0.29 -0.08 -7.08
CA THR A 933 0.54 0.89 -7.79
C THR A 933 1.58 0.15 -8.61
N MET A 934 1.66 0.53 -9.88
CA MET A 934 2.55 0.01 -10.92
C MET A 934 4.02 0.05 -10.48
N PHE A 935 4.78 -0.96 -10.91
CA PHE A 935 6.24 -1.02 -10.78
C PHE A 935 6.90 0.20 -11.43
N GLN A 936 7.72 0.92 -10.66
CA GLN A 936 8.83 1.72 -11.21
C GLN A 936 10.06 0.82 -11.32
N PRO A 937 10.85 0.89 -12.42
CA PRO A 937 12.09 0.15 -12.54
C PRO A 937 13.17 0.72 -11.60
N SER A 938 14.00 -0.17 -11.07
CA SER A 938 15.16 0.11 -10.22
C SER A 938 16.26 0.87 -10.97
N ARG A 939 16.88 1.84 -10.27
CA ARG A 939 18.04 2.62 -10.70
C ARG A 939 19.18 1.74 -11.23
N GLU A 940 19.74 2.17 -12.36
CA GLU A 940 20.96 1.64 -13.00
C GLU A 940 22.16 1.62 -12.04
N GLU A 941 22.74 0.45 -11.83
CA GLU A 941 24.12 0.31 -11.35
C GLU A 941 25.08 0.52 -12.53
N ARG A 942 25.92 1.55 -12.44
CA ARG A 942 26.99 1.83 -13.39
C ARG A 942 28.08 0.76 -13.27
N TYR A 943 28.18 -0.14 -14.24
CA TYR A 943 29.38 -0.95 -14.44
C TYR A 943 30.40 -0.17 -15.29
N SER A 944 31.58 0.05 -14.73
CA SER A 944 32.73 0.63 -15.43
C SER A 944 33.32 -0.38 -16.42
N ALA A 945 33.51 0.04 -17.66
CA ALA A 945 34.13 -0.75 -18.73
C ALA A 945 35.63 -1.02 -18.46
N PRO A 946 36.16 -2.20 -18.83
CA PRO A 946 37.61 -2.41 -18.85
C PRO A 946 38.24 -1.74 -20.08
N SER A 947 39.39 -1.12 -19.85
CA SER A 947 40.23 -0.41 -20.80
C SER A 947 40.69 -1.28 -21.97
N GLN A 948 40.56 -0.72 -23.17
CA GLN A 948 41.14 -1.22 -24.43
C GLN A 948 42.66 -1.40 -24.29
N GLN A 949 43.16 -2.59 -24.58
CA GLN A 949 44.56 -2.80 -24.97
C GLN A 949 44.62 -2.92 -26.50
N GLN A 950 45.40 -2.04 -27.10
CA GLN A 950 45.80 -2.04 -28.50
C GLN A 950 46.55 -3.34 -28.82
N TYR A 951 46.13 -4.03 -29.87
CA TYR A 951 46.99 -4.96 -30.60
C TYR A 951 47.07 -4.45 -32.04
N ASP A 952 48.25 -3.91 -32.38
CA ASP A 952 48.65 -3.62 -33.73
C ASP A 952 48.85 -4.93 -34.50
N GLY A 953 48.35 -4.94 -35.74
CA GLY A 953 48.46 -6.07 -36.65
C GLY A 953 49.77 -6.07 -37.44
N GLU A 954 50.15 -7.25 -37.90
CA GLU A 954 50.97 -7.39 -39.10
C GLU A 954 50.40 -8.44 -40.06
N TYR A 955 50.43 -8.06 -41.32
CA TYR A 955 49.96 -8.74 -42.51
C TYR A 955 50.78 -9.99 -42.84
N SER A 956 50.14 -11.04 -43.38
CA SER A 956 50.66 -11.68 -44.60
C SER A 956 49.57 -12.41 -45.39
N ARG A 957 49.57 -12.16 -46.70
CA ARG A 957 48.74 -12.81 -47.74
C ARG A 957 49.37 -14.15 -48.14
N TYR A 958 48.57 -15.15 -48.49
CA TYR A 958 48.62 -15.90 -49.77
C TYR A 958 47.61 -17.08 -49.74
N THR A 959 46.72 -17.13 -50.73
CA THR A 959 45.90 -18.28 -51.18
C THR A 959 46.64 -19.01 -52.34
N PRO A 960 46.17 -20.13 -52.97
CA PRO A 960 45.10 -21.12 -52.66
C PRO A 960 45.45 -22.63 -52.90
N ASN A 961 44.65 -23.57 -52.33
CA ASN A 961 44.22 -24.94 -52.79
C ASN A 961 45.26 -26.01 -53.25
N PRO A 962 44.92 -27.34 -53.38
CA PRO A 962 43.66 -28.07 -53.14
C PRO A 962 43.78 -29.38 -52.28
N THR A 963 42.60 -30.02 -52.11
CA THR A 963 42.17 -31.36 -51.62
C THR A 963 43.07 -32.60 -51.92
N PRO A 964 42.66 -33.86 -51.62
CA PRO A 964 42.27 -34.51 -50.36
C PRO A 964 42.98 -35.89 -50.15
N ARG A 965 42.94 -36.48 -48.95
CA ARG A 965 43.13 -37.91 -48.57
C ARG A 965 43.12 -37.94 -47.03
N GLY A 966 42.44 -38.79 -46.27
CA GLY A 966 41.89 -40.12 -46.48
C GLY A 966 42.30 -40.94 -45.25
N GLY A 967 41.33 -41.59 -44.59
CA GLY A 967 41.56 -42.73 -43.68
C GLY A 967 41.83 -42.41 -42.20
N GLY A 968 40.94 -42.91 -41.34
CA GLY A 968 41.03 -42.89 -39.88
C GLY A 968 39.64 -43.01 -39.27
#